data_AF-A0A2N5E0E9-F1
#
_entry.id   AF-A0A2N5E0E9-F1
#
_cell.length_a   1.000
_cell.length_b   1.000
_cell.length_c   1.000
_cell.angle_alpha   90.00
_cell.angle_beta   90.00
_cell.angle_gamma   90.00
#
_symmetry.space_group_name_H-M   'P 1'
#
loop_
_entity.id
_entity.type
_entity.pdbx_description
1 polymer ?
#
loop_
_entity_poly.entity_id
_entity_poly.type
_entity_poly.pdbx_seq_one_letter_code
_entity_poly.pdbx_strand_id
1 'polypeptide(L)'
;MKLTRISRALLAIGLTTGAASAFALEAWNGQEGGDTMQVIFDGSVYQNAWWVAAANCPKDAAADEANNPWRYLRTATSAEIAEYGNPTSCDINGGGTPVVHETFSTDKAYKEGDIVMYQDNSYKANGAVPAYSFIPAEGNPWQLYTPVDTWIASKTYNKGDVVKVNGQSYEALFYTIGDDPSNPANQNPDNNNGRPWKPLGATVEYTPEQLAAAPQFSAATLYPAGQLVQFRGQPYVAQAKVQHASPTDANPWAVYIDWAGTKERVGTPKNPWPAHVYAPYVDFSLNSIPDLAKLAKEQNVNHFTMAFVVAKSGDQCLPTWGTAYNLQDYTQYSKIKALREAGGDIMVSIGGANNAPLAAACKNDADLTQLYHDIVDNLNLNVLDFDIEGTWVADHESIQRRNRAVKAVQAKWKEEGRKVGIWYTLPILPTGLTAEGLYVLEDARDAGVDLAGINVMTMDYGNSVCQSDNTEGQNIHGTCATSAIDNMSAQLKKIWPAKSDKEINAMMGTTPMIGYNDVQGEVFYQSDAKLVMEDAVKRDLGMIGIWSMARDQPGIAKQVSPEHSGMTEQQAPMYAYSKIFAPFTHVDDEINPALAALKGFEVVISNGVPMTSLSLDRPAHEARNMNYTIELNGKYWAKSQYNRCYEWGTKKTDTVNDIVTCSWGIPLKVGDTLHLWNYSNGVQTPLETITVSEKTLEGKTSVAPIIGEQLKGFALALQEGKPVLQMTVTQEAHKASDVNFSIELNGKYIGKSQNGSIDHGKKTINTETNMVTGTWTNQLKAGDKIKLYRFSNSVYTPITETLLTSDMLKNGGSLINQ
;
A
#
# COMPACT_ATOMS: atom_id res chain seq x y z
N MET A 1 53.83 -13.87 -8.65
CA MET A 1 55.05 -13.05 -8.48
C MET A 1 54.64 -11.67 -7.96
N LYS A 2 55.44 -11.06 -7.08
CA LYS A 2 55.14 -9.92 -6.19
C LYS A 2 54.87 -8.57 -6.91
N LEU A 3 54.06 -7.75 -6.23
CA LEU A 3 53.68 -6.33 -6.41
C LEU A 3 54.78 -5.31 -6.78
N THR A 4 54.35 -4.21 -7.44
CA THR A 4 54.66 -2.79 -7.11
C THR A 4 53.49 -1.89 -7.57
N ARG A 5 52.66 -1.32 -6.69
CA ARG A 5 52.72 0.04 -6.07
C ARG A 5 53.06 1.19 -7.03
N ILE A 6 52.04 1.93 -7.48
CA ILE A 6 51.87 3.40 -7.37
C ILE A 6 50.45 3.73 -7.86
N SER A 7 49.60 4.17 -6.93
CA SER A 7 48.46 5.10 -7.09
C SER A 7 47.68 5.11 -5.77
N ARG A 8 48.22 5.84 -4.79
CA ARG A 8 47.55 6.25 -3.55
C ARG A 8 47.55 7.78 -3.54
N ALA A 9 46.38 8.40 -3.67
CA ALA A 9 46.04 9.69 -3.07
C ALA A 9 44.55 10.00 -3.34
N LEU A 10 43.69 9.68 -2.35
CA LEU A 10 42.46 10.35 -1.94
C LEU A 10 41.52 9.33 -1.27
N LEU A 11 41.86 8.97 -0.02
CA LEU A 11 40.96 8.31 0.91
C LEU A 11 41.49 8.56 2.32
N ALA A 12 40.90 9.56 2.99
CA ALA A 12 40.75 9.68 4.44
C ALA A 12 40.28 11.11 4.78
N ILE A 13 39.06 11.25 5.28
CA ILE A 13 38.74 11.66 6.66
C ILE A 13 37.21 11.61 6.78
N GLY A 14 36.71 10.75 7.68
CA GLY A 14 35.28 10.56 7.94
C GLY A 14 34.89 9.28 8.68
N LEU A 15 35.79 8.69 9.49
CA LEU A 15 35.43 7.87 10.67
C LEU A 15 35.12 8.88 11.78
N THR A 16 34.01 8.89 12.52
CA THR A 16 33.33 7.88 13.36
C THR A 16 31.99 8.52 13.77
N THR A 17 30.85 7.86 13.70
CA THR A 17 30.36 6.91 14.72
C THR A 17 29.61 5.78 14.05
N GLY A 18 30.25 4.61 13.90
CA GLY A 18 29.50 3.38 13.80
C GLY A 18 28.78 3.18 15.12
N ALA A 19 27.45 3.23 15.12
CA ALA A 19 26.71 2.54 16.15
C ALA A 19 27.13 1.08 16.02
N ALA A 20 27.91 0.59 16.98
CA ALA A 20 28.10 -0.83 17.14
C ALA A 20 26.70 -1.42 17.26
N SER A 21 26.36 -2.33 16.34
CA SER A 21 25.13 -3.11 16.40
C SER A 21 25.02 -3.67 17.81
N ALA A 22 24.01 -3.24 18.57
CA ALA A 22 23.63 -3.97 19.75
C ALA A 22 23.19 -5.35 19.24
N PHE A 23 23.93 -6.40 19.62
CA PHE A 23 23.62 -7.77 19.22
C PHE A 23 22.20 -8.10 19.68
N ALA A 24 21.37 -8.64 18.79
CA ALA A 24 19.99 -9.01 19.13
C ALA A 24 20.01 -10.06 20.25
N LEU A 25 19.24 -9.79 21.31
CA LEU A 25 19.03 -10.69 22.44
C LEU A 25 17.67 -11.38 22.29
N GLU A 26 17.63 -12.70 22.29
CA GLU A 26 16.39 -13.49 22.17
C GLU A 26 16.39 -14.71 23.10
N ALA A 27 15.28 -15.38 23.36
CA ALA A 27 15.32 -16.66 24.10
C ALA A 27 15.99 -17.77 23.26
N TRP A 28 16.81 -18.60 23.90
CA TRP A 28 17.40 -19.76 23.22
C TRP A 28 16.31 -20.76 22.80
N ASN A 29 16.28 -21.12 21.52
CA ASN A 29 15.38 -22.13 20.98
C ASN A 29 16.04 -22.94 19.85
N GLY A 30 17.34 -23.19 19.96
CA GLY A 30 18.10 -23.96 18.96
C GLY A 30 18.62 -23.12 17.79
N GLN A 31 19.00 -21.87 18.03
CA GLN A 31 19.63 -20.99 17.03
C GLN A 31 20.85 -21.67 16.36
N GLU A 32 20.98 -21.48 15.04
CA GLU A 32 22.10 -21.98 14.23
C GLU A 32 22.80 -20.86 13.48
N GLY A 33 24.12 -20.95 13.34
CA GLY A 33 24.88 -20.02 12.51
C GLY A 33 26.23 -19.60 13.08
N GLY A 34 27.01 -18.90 12.25
CA GLY A 34 28.33 -18.38 12.60
C GLY A 34 28.36 -16.90 12.99
N ASP A 35 27.27 -16.18 12.76
CA ASP A 35 27.16 -14.75 13.09
C ASP A 35 27.03 -14.55 14.60
N THR A 36 27.56 -13.44 15.12
CA THR A 36 27.50 -13.13 16.54
C THR A 36 26.06 -12.88 16.99
N MET A 37 25.51 -13.75 17.84
CA MET A 37 24.15 -13.71 18.37
C MET A 37 24.15 -13.83 19.89
N GLN A 38 23.18 -13.19 20.56
CA GLN A 38 23.00 -13.31 22.01
C GLN A 38 21.68 -13.99 22.35
N VAL A 39 21.69 -14.94 23.27
CA VAL A 39 20.50 -15.70 23.69
C VAL A 39 20.31 -15.70 25.20
N ILE A 40 19.05 -15.63 25.67
CA ILE A 40 18.64 -15.83 27.05
C ILE A 40 18.39 -17.33 27.27
N PHE A 41 19.06 -17.91 28.26
CA PHE A 41 18.84 -19.26 28.74
C PHE A 41 19.07 -19.31 30.24
N ASP A 42 18.16 -19.94 30.98
CA ASP A 42 18.23 -20.14 32.43
C ASP A 42 18.65 -18.87 33.22
N GLY A 43 18.02 -17.74 32.89
CA GLY A 43 18.23 -16.44 33.53
C GLY A 43 19.50 -15.70 33.11
N SER A 44 20.23 -16.20 32.12
CA SER A 44 21.53 -15.67 31.69
C SER A 44 21.57 -15.40 30.18
N VAL A 45 22.36 -14.41 29.78
CA VAL A 45 22.66 -14.07 28.39
C VAL A 45 23.95 -14.76 27.96
N TYR A 46 23.90 -15.47 26.84
CA TYR A 46 25.03 -16.16 26.22
C TYR A 46 25.29 -15.61 24.82
N GLN A 47 26.53 -15.65 24.35
CA GLN A 47 26.91 -15.30 22.98
C GLN A 47 27.70 -16.43 22.34
N ASN A 48 27.48 -16.69 21.06
CA ASN A 48 28.29 -17.67 20.36
C ASN A 48 29.74 -17.18 20.15
N ALA A 49 30.70 -18.08 20.32
CA ALA A 49 32.13 -17.84 20.09
C ALA A 49 32.55 -18.21 18.66
N TRP A 50 31.80 -19.12 18.02
CA TRP A 50 31.94 -19.58 16.66
C TRP A 50 30.60 -20.18 16.21
N TRP A 51 30.59 -20.93 15.11
CA TRP A 51 29.40 -21.59 14.60
C TRP A 51 28.67 -22.45 15.66
N VAL A 52 27.36 -22.21 15.84
CA VAL A 52 26.45 -22.98 16.70
C VAL A 52 25.54 -23.85 15.83
N ALA A 53 25.35 -25.11 16.22
CA ALA A 53 24.27 -25.99 15.73
C ALA A 53 23.07 -25.93 16.68
N ALA A 54 21.88 -26.33 16.24
CA ALA A 54 20.65 -26.26 17.03
C ALA A 54 20.75 -27.12 18.28
N ALA A 55 21.48 -28.24 18.19
CA ALA A 55 21.76 -29.14 19.29
C ALA A 55 22.72 -28.57 20.35
N ASN A 56 23.43 -27.47 20.05
CA ASN A 56 24.33 -26.84 21.01
C ASN A 56 23.54 -25.98 22.00
N CYS A 57 23.22 -26.55 23.16
CA CYS A 57 22.51 -25.87 24.23
C CYS A 57 23.44 -24.99 25.10
N PRO A 58 23.03 -23.77 25.51
CA PRO A 58 23.79 -22.92 26.43
C PRO A 58 23.96 -23.48 27.84
N LYS A 59 23.15 -24.48 28.23
CA LYS A 59 23.18 -25.11 29.56
C LYS A 59 24.57 -25.56 30.01
N ASP A 60 25.39 -26.03 29.08
CA ASP A 60 26.73 -26.58 29.38
C ASP A 60 27.84 -25.53 29.22
N ALA A 61 27.50 -24.24 29.05
CA ALA A 61 28.47 -23.17 28.78
C ALA A 61 29.14 -22.65 30.06
N ALA A 62 29.64 -23.58 30.90
CA ALA A 62 30.57 -23.23 31.97
C ALA A 62 31.86 -22.67 31.36
N ALA A 63 32.45 -21.69 32.05
CA ALA A 63 33.57 -20.88 31.56
C ALA A 63 34.70 -21.71 30.91
N ASP A 64 34.86 -21.55 29.59
CA ASP A 64 35.95 -22.05 28.74
C ASP A 64 36.04 -23.57 28.45
N GLU A 65 34.91 -24.29 28.41
CA GLU A 65 34.92 -25.60 27.76
C GLU A 65 35.04 -25.45 26.22
N ALA A 66 36.12 -25.99 25.65
CA ALA A 66 36.46 -25.89 24.23
C ALA A 66 35.41 -26.47 23.27
N ASN A 67 34.45 -27.26 23.77
CA ASN A 67 33.44 -27.95 22.96
C ASN A 67 32.06 -27.29 22.98
N ASN A 68 31.82 -26.30 23.85
CA ASN A 68 30.56 -25.55 23.81
C ASN A 68 30.77 -24.27 23.00
N PRO A 69 29.97 -24.01 21.95
CA PRO A 69 30.08 -22.78 21.17
C PRO A 69 29.52 -21.54 21.89
N TRP A 70 28.80 -21.67 23.01
CA TRP A 70 28.24 -20.54 23.76
C TRP A 70 29.18 -20.02 24.85
N ARG A 71 29.16 -18.71 25.10
CA ARG A 71 29.89 -18.01 26.15
C ARG A 71 28.93 -17.19 26.98
N TYR A 72 28.91 -17.44 28.28
CA TYR A 72 28.20 -16.59 29.21
C TYR A 72 28.70 -15.14 29.08
N LEU A 73 27.78 -14.20 28.94
CA LEU A 73 28.07 -12.77 28.93
C LEU A 73 27.68 -12.09 30.24
N ARG A 74 26.42 -12.25 30.66
CA ARG A 74 25.85 -11.57 31.84
C ARG A 74 24.53 -12.22 32.27
N THR A 75 24.03 -11.86 33.44
CA THR A 75 22.67 -12.18 33.86
C THR A 75 21.66 -11.38 33.02
N ALA A 76 20.54 -12.02 32.63
CA ALA A 76 19.43 -11.35 31.98
C ALA A 76 18.60 -10.55 32.99
N THR A 77 18.13 -9.37 32.60
CA THR A 77 17.25 -8.56 33.45
C THR A 77 15.83 -9.12 33.46
N SER A 78 15.03 -8.79 34.48
CA SER A 78 13.63 -9.21 34.53
C SER A 78 12.79 -8.66 33.38
N ALA A 79 13.16 -7.49 32.82
CA ALA A 79 12.51 -6.92 31.63
C ALA A 79 12.83 -7.75 30.38
N GLU A 80 14.09 -8.12 30.18
CA GLU A 80 14.52 -8.98 29.05
C GLU A 80 13.90 -10.38 29.13
N ILE A 81 13.82 -10.97 30.33
CA ILE A 81 13.14 -12.27 30.53
C ILE A 81 11.64 -12.18 30.22
N ALA A 82 10.99 -11.07 30.60
CA ALA A 82 9.57 -10.86 30.31
C ALA A 82 9.30 -10.57 28.82
N GLU A 83 10.24 -9.93 28.13
CA GLU A 83 10.14 -9.54 26.73
C GLU A 83 10.50 -10.67 25.77
N TYR A 84 11.61 -11.38 26.02
CA TYR A 84 12.19 -12.36 25.10
C TYR A 84 11.97 -13.81 25.53
N GLY A 85 11.65 -14.06 26.81
CA GLY A 85 11.47 -15.40 27.38
C GLY A 85 12.70 -15.93 28.12
N ASN A 86 12.52 -17.01 28.89
CA ASN A 86 13.58 -17.67 29.66
C ASN A 86 13.45 -19.21 29.62
N PRO A 87 13.96 -19.86 28.57
CA PRO A 87 14.01 -21.30 28.48
C PRO A 87 14.95 -21.86 29.56
N THR A 88 14.50 -22.87 30.30
CA THR A 88 15.27 -23.52 31.37
C THR A 88 15.60 -24.99 31.04
N SER A 89 15.21 -25.46 29.86
CA SER A 89 15.45 -26.80 29.34
C SER A 89 16.08 -26.72 27.95
N CYS A 90 16.92 -27.71 27.61
CA CYS A 90 17.47 -27.86 26.26
C CYS A 90 16.45 -28.45 25.26
N ASP A 91 15.18 -28.48 25.64
CA ASP A 91 14.09 -28.92 24.78
C ASP A 91 13.74 -27.77 23.85
N ILE A 92 14.03 -27.94 22.56
CA ILE A 92 13.63 -27.00 21.52
C ILE A 92 12.11 -27.12 21.38
N ASN A 93 11.37 -26.15 21.91
CA ASN A 93 9.92 -26.07 21.72
C ASN A 93 9.68 -25.59 20.28
N GLY A 94 9.56 -26.53 19.34
CA GLY A 94 9.41 -26.18 17.92
C GLY A 94 9.33 -27.33 16.92
N GLY A 95 10.02 -28.45 17.16
CA GLY A 95 9.84 -29.68 16.37
C GLY A 95 11.13 -30.21 15.75
N GLY A 96 11.50 -31.43 16.18
CA GLY A 96 12.40 -32.32 15.46
C GLY A 96 13.88 -32.08 15.65
N THR A 97 14.60 -33.10 16.15
CA THR A 97 15.97 -33.34 15.68
C THR A 97 15.92 -33.33 14.14
N PRO A 98 16.81 -32.63 13.41
CA PRO A 98 16.81 -32.69 11.96
C PRO A 98 16.83 -34.15 11.54
N VAL A 99 15.76 -34.62 10.89
CA VAL A 99 15.74 -35.95 10.34
C VAL A 99 16.75 -35.94 9.22
N VAL A 100 17.93 -36.50 9.46
CA VAL A 100 18.98 -36.61 8.44
C VAL A 100 18.47 -37.58 7.39
N HIS A 101 17.94 -37.03 6.30
CA HIS A 101 17.55 -37.81 5.13
C HIS A 101 18.80 -38.29 4.38
N GLU A 102 18.72 -39.48 3.81
CA GLU A 102 19.83 -40.07 3.06
C GLU A 102 20.14 -39.24 1.79
N THR A 103 21.40 -39.04 1.44
CA THR A 103 21.74 -38.39 0.17
C THR A 103 21.28 -39.22 -1.04
N PHE A 104 20.66 -38.57 -2.02
CA PHE A 104 20.24 -39.20 -3.27
C PHE A 104 21.42 -39.83 -4.01
N SER A 105 21.20 -41.03 -4.56
CA SER A 105 22.13 -41.70 -5.47
C SER A 105 21.38 -42.23 -6.69
N THR A 106 21.91 -41.95 -7.89
CA THR A 106 21.30 -42.37 -9.16
C THR A 106 21.26 -43.89 -9.33
N ASP A 107 22.17 -44.65 -8.72
CA ASP A 107 22.23 -46.11 -8.85
C ASP A 107 21.35 -46.87 -7.85
N LYS A 108 20.61 -46.15 -7.01
CA LYS A 108 19.71 -46.69 -5.99
C LYS A 108 18.25 -46.57 -6.44
N ALA A 109 17.44 -47.57 -6.09
CA ALA A 109 16.00 -47.51 -6.24
C ALA A 109 15.34 -47.06 -4.93
N TYR A 110 14.27 -46.27 -5.04
CA TYR A 110 13.50 -45.71 -3.95
C TYR A 110 12.03 -46.10 -4.06
N LYS A 111 11.38 -46.21 -2.90
CA LYS A 111 9.94 -46.48 -2.80
C LYS A 111 9.19 -45.16 -2.65
N GLU A 112 7.91 -45.20 -2.98
CA GLU A 112 7.00 -44.12 -2.65
C GLU A 112 7.09 -43.77 -1.16
N GLY A 113 7.23 -42.48 -0.85
CA GLY A 113 7.38 -41.95 0.50
C GLY A 113 8.80 -41.84 0.99
N ASP A 114 9.79 -42.44 0.34
CA ASP A 114 11.21 -42.25 0.69
C ASP A 114 11.60 -40.78 0.51
N ILE A 115 12.40 -40.25 1.45
CA ILE A 115 12.89 -38.88 1.43
C ILE A 115 14.42 -38.89 1.33
N VAL A 116 14.95 -38.08 0.42
CA VAL A 116 16.39 -37.99 0.14
C VAL A 116 16.87 -36.54 0.10
N MET A 117 18.16 -36.33 0.39
CA MET A 117 18.85 -35.06 0.21
C MET A 117 19.49 -34.97 -1.18
N TYR A 118 19.22 -33.91 -1.94
CA TYR A 118 19.90 -33.59 -3.19
C TYR A 118 20.10 -32.08 -3.32
N GLN A 119 21.33 -31.64 -3.60
CA GLN A 119 21.70 -30.21 -3.69
C GLN A 119 21.19 -29.37 -2.50
N ASP A 120 21.43 -29.85 -1.29
CA ASP A 120 21.01 -29.27 -0.01
C ASP A 120 19.49 -29.16 0.22
N ASN A 121 18.67 -29.80 -0.61
CA ASN A 121 17.21 -29.85 -0.46
C ASN A 121 16.72 -31.27 -0.19
N SER A 122 15.60 -31.39 0.52
CA SER A 122 14.89 -32.66 0.70
C SER A 122 13.90 -32.89 -0.43
N TYR A 123 13.82 -34.12 -0.93
CA TYR A 123 12.85 -34.55 -1.93
C TYR A 123 12.18 -35.83 -1.50
N LYS A 124 10.87 -35.91 -1.71
CA LYS A 124 10.05 -37.09 -1.43
C LYS A 124 9.64 -37.75 -2.74
N ALA A 125 9.74 -39.07 -2.79
CA ALA A 125 9.25 -39.86 -3.90
C ALA A 125 7.71 -39.97 -3.85
N ASN A 126 7.02 -39.46 -4.88
CA ASN A 126 5.56 -39.59 -5.05
C ASN A 126 5.15 -40.92 -5.70
N GLY A 127 6.11 -41.78 -5.99
CA GLY A 127 5.94 -43.11 -6.56
C GLY A 127 7.24 -43.89 -6.48
N ALA A 128 7.26 -45.13 -6.95
CA ALA A 128 8.51 -45.89 -7.03
C ALA A 128 9.49 -45.23 -8.02
N VAL A 129 10.75 -45.05 -7.61
CA VAL A 129 11.82 -44.47 -8.42
C VAL A 129 12.90 -45.54 -8.67
N PRO A 130 12.94 -46.17 -9.84
CA PRO A 130 13.99 -47.14 -10.17
C PRO A 130 15.38 -46.50 -10.23
N ALA A 131 16.42 -47.31 -10.04
CA ALA A 131 17.80 -46.89 -10.30
C ALA A 131 17.97 -46.42 -11.76
N TYR A 132 18.80 -45.41 -11.95
CA TYR A 132 19.09 -44.73 -13.21
C TYR A 132 17.86 -44.15 -13.92
N SER A 133 16.79 -43.79 -13.20
CA SER A 133 15.60 -43.16 -13.78
C SER A 133 15.65 -41.62 -13.70
N PHE A 134 14.89 -41.03 -12.79
CA PHE A 134 14.82 -39.58 -12.57
C PHE A 134 15.71 -39.14 -11.41
N ILE A 135 16.31 -37.96 -11.59
CA ILE A 135 17.10 -37.26 -10.57
C ILE A 135 16.19 -36.18 -9.95
N PRO A 136 16.20 -35.97 -8.62
CA PRO A 136 15.45 -34.88 -8.01
C PRO A 136 15.83 -33.52 -8.59
N ALA A 137 14.89 -32.57 -8.64
CA ALA A 137 15.06 -31.22 -9.21
C ALA A 137 15.29 -31.15 -10.74
N GLU A 138 15.60 -32.26 -11.41
CA GLU A 138 15.94 -32.28 -12.83
C GLU A 138 14.72 -32.53 -13.73
N GLY A 139 14.82 -32.10 -14.99
CA GLY A 139 13.83 -32.40 -16.03
C GLY A 139 13.82 -33.87 -16.45
N ASN A 140 13.03 -34.18 -17.49
CA ASN A 140 13.07 -35.52 -18.07
C ASN A 140 14.49 -35.82 -18.62
N PRO A 141 15.08 -37.00 -18.32
CA PRO A 141 16.43 -37.34 -18.79
C PRO A 141 16.53 -37.53 -20.30
N TRP A 142 15.41 -37.46 -21.04
CA TRP A 142 15.35 -37.46 -22.50
C TRP A 142 15.00 -36.07 -23.04
N GLN A 143 15.80 -35.61 -24.00
CA GLN A 143 15.51 -34.38 -24.74
C GLN A 143 15.13 -34.73 -26.18
N LEU A 144 14.06 -34.11 -26.70
CA LEU A 144 13.72 -34.21 -28.12
C LEU A 144 14.86 -33.62 -28.95
N TYR A 145 15.40 -34.39 -29.90
CA TYR A 145 16.41 -33.88 -30.81
C TYR A 145 15.76 -32.93 -31.83
N THR A 146 16.20 -31.67 -31.80
CA THR A 146 15.87 -30.67 -32.81
C THR A 146 17.17 -30.21 -33.48
N PRO A 147 17.24 -30.20 -34.83
CA PRO A 147 18.41 -29.65 -35.52
C PRO A 147 18.66 -28.21 -35.10
N VAL A 148 19.92 -27.88 -34.82
CA VAL A 148 20.30 -26.52 -34.43
C VAL A 148 20.47 -25.66 -35.69
N ASP A 149 19.71 -24.56 -35.77
CA ASP A 149 19.77 -23.61 -36.87
C ASP A 149 21.13 -22.90 -36.92
N THR A 150 21.64 -22.63 -38.12
CA THR A 150 22.81 -21.75 -38.28
C THR A 150 22.43 -20.31 -37.91
N TRP A 151 23.30 -19.59 -37.20
CA TRP A 151 23.06 -18.17 -36.90
C TRP A 151 23.04 -17.31 -38.17
N ILE A 152 22.15 -16.31 -38.19
CA ILE A 152 21.93 -15.38 -39.30
C ILE A 152 21.85 -13.96 -38.72
N ALA A 153 22.75 -13.07 -39.17
CA ALA A 153 22.86 -11.71 -38.64
C ALA A 153 21.57 -10.89 -38.69
N SER A 154 20.72 -11.10 -39.70
CA SER A 154 19.47 -10.36 -39.87
C SER A 154 18.26 -10.99 -39.18
N LYS A 155 18.41 -12.18 -38.59
CA LYS A 155 17.32 -12.87 -37.88
C LYS A 155 17.24 -12.33 -36.46
N THR A 156 16.03 -12.09 -36.00
CA THR A 156 15.75 -11.80 -34.59
C THR A 156 15.75 -13.10 -33.81
N TYR A 157 16.41 -13.09 -32.65
CA TYR A 157 16.43 -14.20 -31.71
C TYR A 157 15.83 -13.76 -30.39
N ASN A 158 14.97 -14.61 -29.82
CA ASN A 158 14.39 -14.44 -28.49
C ASN A 158 15.11 -15.35 -27.49
N LYS A 159 14.90 -15.10 -26.19
CA LYS A 159 15.44 -15.96 -25.13
C LYS A 159 15.10 -17.44 -25.38
N GLY A 160 16.10 -18.31 -25.26
CA GLY A 160 16.00 -19.75 -25.47
C GLY A 160 16.26 -20.20 -26.92
N ASP A 161 16.33 -19.29 -27.90
CA ASP A 161 16.69 -19.66 -29.26
C ASP A 161 18.14 -20.18 -29.29
N VAL A 162 18.32 -21.40 -29.82
CA VAL A 162 19.64 -22.02 -29.96
C VAL A 162 20.11 -21.94 -31.41
N VAL A 163 21.32 -21.44 -31.59
CA VAL A 163 21.98 -21.34 -32.91
C VAL A 163 23.36 -21.97 -32.89
N LYS A 164 23.84 -22.37 -34.06
CA LYS A 164 25.22 -22.82 -34.24
C LYS A 164 26.03 -21.86 -35.09
N VAL A 165 27.29 -21.68 -34.69
CA VAL A 165 28.34 -21.02 -35.47
C VAL A 165 29.62 -21.82 -35.33
N ASN A 166 30.27 -22.17 -36.46
CA ASN A 166 31.53 -22.92 -36.49
C ASN A 166 31.52 -24.23 -35.67
N GLY A 167 30.38 -24.92 -35.64
CA GLY A 167 30.23 -26.18 -34.90
C GLY A 167 30.03 -26.01 -33.40
N GLN A 168 29.92 -24.79 -32.88
CA GLN A 168 29.59 -24.48 -31.48
C GLN A 168 28.15 -23.98 -31.39
N SER A 169 27.39 -24.48 -30.41
CA SER A 169 26.02 -24.03 -30.12
C SER A 169 26.00 -22.91 -29.08
N TYR A 170 25.04 -22.02 -29.22
CA TYR A 170 24.82 -20.86 -28.35
C TYR A 170 23.32 -20.65 -28.13
N GLU A 171 22.94 -20.31 -26.91
CA GLU A 171 21.57 -19.96 -26.53
C GLU A 171 21.45 -18.44 -26.36
N ALA A 172 20.43 -17.83 -26.96
CA ALA A 172 20.09 -16.43 -26.68
C ALA A 172 19.51 -16.32 -25.27
N LEU A 173 20.06 -15.45 -24.44
CA LEU A 173 19.58 -15.21 -23.07
C LEU A 173 18.46 -14.16 -23.00
N PHE A 174 18.33 -13.35 -24.05
CA PHE A 174 17.32 -12.31 -24.22
C PHE A 174 17.26 -11.92 -25.71
N TYR A 175 16.38 -10.97 -26.05
CA TYR A 175 16.22 -10.47 -27.41
C TYR A 175 17.56 -9.98 -27.99
N THR A 176 17.93 -10.47 -29.18
CA THR A 176 19.12 -10.00 -29.91
C THR A 176 18.95 -10.07 -31.42
N ILE A 177 19.62 -9.16 -32.12
CA ILE A 177 19.72 -9.12 -33.58
C ILE A 177 21.11 -8.60 -33.97
N GLY A 178 21.76 -9.24 -34.93
CA GLY A 178 23.08 -8.82 -35.43
C GLY A 178 24.28 -9.14 -34.54
N ASP A 179 24.08 -9.46 -33.26
CA ASP A 179 25.17 -9.87 -32.37
C ASP A 179 25.65 -11.27 -32.73
N ASP A 180 26.86 -11.39 -33.30
CA ASP A 180 27.47 -12.69 -33.63
C ASP A 180 27.83 -13.45 -32.35
N PRO A 181 27.26 -14.65 -32.10
CA PRO A 181 27.53 -15.43 -30.89
C PRO A 181 28.95 -15.98 -30.83
N SER A 182 29.65 -16.12 -31.96
CA SER A 182 31.04 -16.57 -31.98
C SER A 182 32.03 -15.51 -31.46
N ASN A 183 31.60 -14.26 -31.37
CA ASN A 183 32.39 -13.19 -30.78
C ASN A 183 32.31 -13.23 -29.24
N PRO A 184 33.44 -13.43 -28.52
CA PRO A 184 33.45 -13.45 -27.06
C PRO A 184 32.86 -12.19 -26.40
N ALA A 185 32.89 -11.03 -27.08
CA ALA A 185 32.29 -9.80 -26.56
C ALA A 185 30.76 -9.86 -26.42
N ASN A 186 30.12 -10.79 -27.13
CA ASN A 186 28.68 -11.02 -27.09
C ASN A 186 28.30 -12.23 -26.23
N GLN A 187 29.29 -12.87 -25.58
CA GLN A 187 29.08 -14.10 -24.81
C GLN A 187 28.92 -13.83 -23.31
N ASN A 188 28.04 -14.61 -22.69
CA ASN A 188 27.70 -14.61 -21.28
C ASN A 188 27.73 -16.05 -20.72
N PRO A 189 28.92 -16.64 -20.57
CA PRO A 189 29.05 -18.04 -20.14
C PRO A 189 28.50 -18.29 -18.73
N ASP A 190 28.67 -17.31 -17.84
CA ASP A 190 28.31 -17.43 -16.42
C ASP A 190 26.99 -16.69 -16.09
N ASN A 191 26.24 -16.28 -17.12
CA ASN A 191 24.98 -15.56 -17.01
C ASN A 191 25.03 -14.29 -16.11
N ASN A 192 26.16 -13.57 -16.08
CA ASN A 192 26.44 -12.50 -15.12
C ASN A 192 26.91 -11.17 -15.75
N ASN A 193 27.05 -11.09 -17.08
CA ASN A 193 27.68 -9.94 -17.74
C ASN A 193 26.74 -9.17 -18.70
N GLY A 194 25.47 -9.54 -18.76
CA GLY A 194 24.45 -8.87 -19.57
C GLY A 194 24.67 -9.00 -21.08
N ARG A 195 25.42 -10.01 -21.55
CA ARG A 195 25.62 -10.28 -22.98
C ARG A 195 24.62 -11.31 -23.51
N PRO A 196 24.26 -11.24 -24.80
CA PRO A 196 23.11 -11.97 -25.32
C PRO A 196 23.30 -13.47 -25.46
N TRP A 197 24.53 -13.99 -25.58
CA TRP A 197 24.73 -15.40 -25.96
C TRP A 197 25.40 -16.25 -24.89
N LYS A 198 24.77 -17.35 -24.46
CA LYS A 198 25.39 -18.36 -23.61
C LYS A 198 25.99 -19.49 -24.47
N PRO A 199 27.31 -19.75 -24.41
CA PRO A 199 27.91 -20.90 -25.08
C PRO A 199 27.42 -22.22 -24.49
N LEU A 200 26.94 -23.16 -25.32
CA LEU A 200 26.43 -24.47 -24.89
C LEU A 200 27.41 -25.64 -25.09
N GLY A 201 28.41 -25.47 -25.95
CA GLY A 201 29.39 -26.49 -26.30
C GLY A 201 29.36 -26.87 -27.78
N ALA A 202 30.09 -27.93 -28.13
CA ALA A 202 30.09 -28.46 -29.49
C ALA A 202 28.68 -28.90 -29.89
N THR A 203 28.28 -28.55 -31.11
CA THR A 203 26.97 -28.89 -31.66
C THR A 203 26.92 -30.38 -31.93
N VAL A 204 25.95 -31.07 -31.34
CA VAL A 204 25.68 -32.48 -31.62
C VAL A 204 24.70 -32.55 -32.79
N GLU A 205 25.14 -33.13 -33.91
CA GLU A 205 24.30 -33.35 -35.08
C GLU A 205 24.27 -34.82 -35.46
N TYR A 206 23.09 -35.29 -35.89
CA TYR A 206 22.90 -36.65 -36.38
C TYR A 206 22.54 -36.61 -37.86
N THR A 207 23.17 -37.48 -38.67
CA THR A 207 22.82 -37.58 -40.09
C THR A 207 21.42 -38.19 -40.25
N PRO A 208 20.74 -37.98 -41.39
CA PRO A 208 19.48 -38.65 -41.69
C PRO A 208 19.55 -40.17 -41.54
N GLU A 209 20.68 -40.79 -41.91
CA GLU A 209 20.92 -42.22 -41.74
C GLU A 209 21.02 -42.61 -40.27
N GLN A 210 21.69 -41.80 -39.43
CA GLN A 210 21.78 -42.04 -37.98
C GLN A 210 20.42 -41.88 -37.29
N LEU A 211 19.64 -40.88 -37.69
CA LEU A 211 18.26 -40.68 -37.20
C LEU A 211 17.36 -41.85 -37.58
N ALA A 212 17.46 -42.33 -38.82
CA ALA A 212 16.70 -43.48 -39.31
C ALA A 212 17.14 -44.81 -38.68
N ALA A 213 18.43 -44.96 -38.36
CA ALA A 213 19.00 -46.15 -37.73
C ALA A 213 18.90 -46.16 -36.20
N ALA A 214 18.43 -45.07 -35.58
CA ALA A 214 18.33 -44.97 -34.13
C ALA A 214 17.41 -46.07 -33.56
N PRO A 215 17.84 -46.79 -32.51
CA PRO A 215 17.06 -47.89 -31.94
C PRO A 215 15.76 -47.38 -31.32
N GLN A 216 14.69 -48.19 -31.37
CA GLN A 216 13.46 -47.89 -30.63
C GLN A 216 13.74 -47.90 -29.13
N PHE A 217 13.18 -46.92 -28.42
CA PHE A 217 13.27 -46.82 -26.97
C PHE A 217 12.74 -48.10 -26.29
N SER A 218 13.46 -48.55 -25.27
CA SER A 218 13.11 -49.69 -24.41
C SER A 218 13.38 -49.33 -22.96
N ALA A 219 12.35 -49.39 -22.12
CA ALA A 219 12.47 -49.10 -20.68
C ALA A 219 13.39 -50.08 -19.93
N ALA A 220 13.69 -51.25 -20.52
CA ALA A 220 14.60 -52.24 -19.93
C ALA A 220 16.08 -51.97 -20.25
N THR A 221 16.39 -51.08 -21.19
CA THR A 221 17.76 -50.81 -21.64
C THR A 221 18.37 -49.63 -20.87
N LEU A 222 19.60 -49.80 -20.40
CA LEU A 222 20.39 -48.73 -19.78
C LEU A 222 21.18 -47.99 -20.85
N TYR A 223 20.84 -46.73 -21.09
CA TYR A 223 21.46 -45.88 -22.10
C TYR A 223 22.52 -44.96 -21.48
N PRO A 224 23.69 -44.76 -22.11
CA PRO A 224 24.63 -43.72 -21.70
C PRO A 224 24.14 -42.33 -22.10
N ALA A 225 24.68 -41.28 -21.48
CA ALA A 225 24.45 -39.90 -21.91
C ALA A 225 24.89 -39.70 -23.38
N GLY A 226 24.13 -38.90 -24.14
CA GLY A 226 24.32 -38.64 -25.57
C GLY A 226 23.72 -39.70 -26.51
N GLN A 227 23.11 -40.77 -25.97
CA GLN A 227 22.55 -41.83 -26.79
C GLN A 227 21.25 -41.42 -27.47
N LEU A 228 21.20 -41.58 -28.79
CA LEU A 228 20.02 -41.36 -29.63
C LEU A 228 19.09 -42.58 -29.64
N VAL A 229 17.79 -42.36 -29.50
CA VAL A 229 16.71 -43.36 -29.62
C VAL A 229 15.51 -42.81 -30.38
N GLN A 230 14.65 -43.69 -30.88
CA GLN A 230 13.34 -43.35 -31.44
C GLN A 230 12.23 -43.65 -30.42
N PHE A 231 11.35 -42.67 -30.16
CA PHE A 231 10.17 -42.86 -29.33
C PHE A 231 8.96 -42.20 -29.97
N ARG A 232 7.91 -43.00 -30.24
CA ARG A 232 6.68 -42.55 -30.93
C ARG A 232 6.95 -41.78 -32.24
N GLY A 233 7.98 -42.21 -32.98
CA GLY A 233 8.36 -41.62 -34.27
C GLY A 233 9.16 -40.31 -34.17
N GLN A 234 9.61 -39.93 -32.98
CA GLN A 234 10.45 -38.76 -32.76
C GLN A 234 11.82 -39.17 -32.19
N PRO A 235 12.92 -38.51 -32.61
CA PRO A 235 14.26 -38.78 -32.11
C PRO A 235 14.49 -38.12 -30.75
N TYR A 236 14.97 -38.86 -29.77
CA TYR A 236 15.33 -38.35 -28.44
C TYR A 236 16.79 -38.68 -28.10
N VAL A 237 17.44 -37.79 -27.36
CA VAL A 237 18.81 -37.95 -26.88
C VAL A 237 18.81 -37.99 -25.35
N ALA A 238 19.44 -39.02 -24.80
CA ALA A 238 19.64 -39.15 -23.35
C ALA A 238 20.58 -38.05 -22.85
N GLN A 239 20.15 -37.25 -21.88
CA GLN A 239 20.94 -36.17 -21.26
C GLN A 239 21.86 -36.70 -20.15
N ALA A 240 21.48 -37.81 -19.54
CA ALA A 240 22.24 -38.51 -18.52
C ALA A 240 22.18 -40.02 -18.77
N LYS A 241 22.90 -40.80 -17.96
CA LYS A 241 22.76 -42.25 -17.96
C LYS A 241 21.34 -42.62 -17.47
N VAL A 242 20.56 -43.31 -18.28
CA VAL A 242 19.11 -43.50 -18.04
C VAL A 242 18.59 -44.90 -18.35
N GLN A 243 17.70 -45.41 -17.51
CA GLN A 243 16.90 -46.64 -17.65
C GLN A 243 15.52 -46.40 -17.02
N HIS A 244 14.50 -47.15 -17.44
CA HIS A 244 13.13 -47.11 -16.92
C HIS A 244 12.31 -45.84 -17.16
N ALA A 245 12.91 -44.66 -17.19
CA ALA A 245 12.23 -43.39 -17.50
C ALA A 245 11.99 -43.26 -19.02
N SER A 246 10.73 -43.04 -19.41
CA SER A 246 10.35 -42.76 -20.81
C SER A 246 10.41 -41.26 -21.12
N PRO A 247 10.52 -40.87 -22.42
CA PRO A 247 10.51 -39.45 -22.81
C PRO A 247 9.23 -38.66 -22.49
N THR A 248 8.17 -39.33 -22.05
CA THR A 248 6.90 -38.70 -21.67
C THR A 248 6.55 -38.87 -20.19
N ASP A 249 7.38 -39.55 -19.42
CA ASP A 249 7.14 -39.74 -17.99
C ASP A 249 7.42 -38.43 -17.24
N ALA A 250 6.64 -38.21 -16.18
CA ALA A 250 6.87 -37.11 -15.24
C ALA A 250 7.90 -37.52 -14.18
N ASN A 251 8.67 -36.55 -13.68
CA ASN A 251 9.59 -36.80 -12.58
C ASN A 251 8.78 -37.16 -11.30
N PRO A 252 9.02 -38.33 -10.68
CA PRO A 252 8.31 -38.75 -9.47
C PRO A 252 8.83 -38.09 -8.19
N TRP A 253 9.94 -37.35 -8.23
CA TRP A 253 10.45 -36.60 -7.08
C TRP A 253 9.73 -35.26 -6.95
N ALA A 254 9.28 -34.94 -5.74
CA ALA A 254 8.78 -33.62 -5.38
C ALA A 254 9.60 -33.03 -4.23
N VAL A 255 9.71 -31.70 -4.18
CA VAL A 255 10.34 -30.99 -3.05
C VAL A 255 9.62 -31.37 -1.76
N TYR A 256 10.37 -31.72 -0.72
CA TYR A 256 9.85 -32.09 0.59
C TYR A 256 10.18 -31.01 1.61
N ILE A 257 9.13 -30.54 2.29
CA ILE A 257 9.21 -29.63 3.43
C ILE A 257 8.39 -30.26 4.55
N ASP A 258 8.98 -30.38 5.73
CA ASP A 258 8.26 -30.82 6.91
C ASP A 258 7.47 -29.67 7.52
N TRP A 259 6.18 -29.61 7.20
CA TRP A 259 5.27 -28.58 7.67
C TRP A 259 4.65 -28.88 9.05
N ALA A 260 5.12 -29.91 9.76
CA ALA A 260 4.56 -30.29 11.04
C ALA A 260 4.54 -29.11 12.04
N GLY A 261 3.36 -28.81 12.57
CA GLY A 261 3.14 -27.74 13.54
C GLY A 261 3.02 -26.33 12.95
N THR A 262 3.32 -26.11 11.67
CA THR A 262 3.30 -24.77 11.06
C THR A 262 1.90 -24.16 11.13
N LYS A 263 0.89 -24.95 10.79
CA LYS A 263 -0.53 -24.54 10.75
C LYS A 263 -1.04 -24.10 12.11
N GLU A 264 -0.62 -24.80 13.17
CA GLU A 264 -0.97 -24.48 14.56
C GLU A 264 -0.21 -23.25 15.07
N ARG A 265 1.06 -23.07 14.65
CA ARG A 265 1.91 -21.92 15.01
C ARG A 265 1.35 -20.60 14.48
N VAL A 266 0.80 -20.59 13.27
CA VAL A 266 0.19 -19.39 12.67
C VAL A 266 -1.27 -19.16 13.09
N GLY A 267 -1.93 -20.14 13.70
CA GLY A 267 -3.35 -20.07 14.06
C GLY A 267 -4.29 -20.00 12.84
N THR A 268 -5.60 -20.00 13.09
CA THR A 268 -6.64 -19.98 12.04
C THR A 268 -7.35 -18.62 12.01
N PRO A 269 -7.55 -18.00 10.84
CA PRO A 269 -8.31 -16.76 10.74
C PRO A 269 -9.77 -16.96 11.15
N LYS A 270 -10.33 -15.98 11.85
CA LYS A 270 -11.70 -16.05 12.38
C LYS A 270 -12.73 -15.35 11.51
N ASN A 271 -12.28 -14.38 10.71
CA ASN A 271 -13.11 -13.51 9.90
C ASN A 271 -12.80 -13.71 8.42
N PRO A 272 -13.79 -13.50 7.53
CA PRO A 272 -13.54 -13.48 6.09
C PRO A 272 -12.65 -12.27 5.73
N TRP A 273 -11.90 -12.41 4.64
CA TRP A 273 -11.15 -11.29 4.08
C TRP A 273 -12.13 -10.21 3.56
N PRO A 274 -11.99 -8.94 3.96
CA PRO A 274 -12.88 -7.86 3.51
C PRO A 274 -12.78 -7.60 2.01
N ALA A 275 -13.86 -7.07 1.42
CA ALA A 275 -13.87 -6.62 0.03
C ALA A 275 -13.05 -5.33 -0.16
N HIS A 276 -13.04 -4.46 0.85
CA HIS A 276 -12.22 -3.25 0.94
C HIS A 276 -11.26 -3.38 2.11
N VAL A 277 -9.96 -3.38 1.84
CA VAL A 277 -8.94 -3.70 2.86
C VAL A 277 -7.72 -2.79 2.77
N TYR A 278 -7.33 -2.22 3.91
CA TYR A 278 -5.99 -1.69 4.13
C TYR A 278 -5.08 -2.83 4.61
N ALA A 279 -4.14 -3.24 3.77
CA ALA A 279 -3.18 -4.31 4.02
C ALA A 279 -1.74 -3.81 3.80
N PRO A 280 -1.15 -3.08 4.77
CA PRO A 280 0.23 -2.63 4.68
C PRO A 280 1.21 -3.81 4.60
N TYR A 281 2.28 -3.63 3.83
CA TYR A 281 3.34 -4.62 3.74
C TYR A 281 4.16 -4.64 5.03
N VAL A 282 4.51 -5.84 5.50
CA VAL A 282 5.45 -6.09 6.59
C VAL A 282 6.59 -6.89 6.01
N ASP A 283 7.79 -6.32 6.00
CA ASP A 283 9.00 -7.10 5.75
C ASP A 283 9.20 -8.06 6.93
N PHE A 284 8.77 -9.30 6.71
CA PHE A 284 8.75 -10.37 7.68
C PHE A 284 10.11 -11.07 7.78
N SER A 285 11.15 -10.50 7.18
CA SER A 285 12.55 -10.86 7.40
C SER A 285 13.28 -9.90 8.34
N LEU A 286 12.68 -8.75 8.68
CA LEU A 286 13.26 -7.82 9.64
C LEU A 286 13.21 -8.39 11.06
N ASN A 287 14.20 -8.01 11.86
CA ASN A 287 14.20 -8.31 13.30
C ASN A 287 13.13 -7.50 14.04
N SER A 288 12.78 -6.32 13.52
CA SER A 288 11.92 -5.31 14.15
C SER A 288 10.47 -5.38 13.68
N ILE A 289 9.85 -6.57 13.71
CA ILE A 289 8.44 -6.73 13.29
C ILE A 289 7.49 -6.13 14.35
N PRO A 290 6.60 -5.18 13.97
CA PRO A 290 5.63 -4.57 14.88
C PRO A 290 4.71 -5.59 15.58
N ASP A 291 4.12 -5.19 16.70
CA ASP A 291 3.06 -5.97 17.36
C ASP A 291 1.74 -5.84 16.57
N LEU A 292 1.51 -6.79 15.67
CA LEU A 292 0.36 -6.81 14.77
C LEU A 292 -0.97 -6.91 15.54
N ALA A 293 -1.02 -7.65 16.64
CA ALA A 293 -2.22 -7.81 17.44
C ALA A 293 -2.58 -6.51 18.19
N LYS A 294 -1.56 -5.78 18.66
CA LYS A 294 -1.75 -4.45 19.25
C LYS A 294 -2.22 -3.44 18.20
N LEU A 295 -1.60 -3.43 17.02
CA LEU A 295 -2.02 -2.58 15.90
C LEU A 295 -3.49 -2.82 15.52
N ALA A 296 -3.92 -4.08 15.46
CA ALA A 296 -5.32 -4.43 15.19
C ALA A 296 -6.28 -3.85 16.24
N LYS A 297 -5.91 -3.92 17.52
CA LYS A 297 -6.76 -3.46 18.64
C LYS A 297 -6.77 -1.95 18.83
N GLU A 298 -5.64 -1.30 18.64
CA GLU A 298 -5.44 0.11 19.00
C GLU A 298 -5.51 1.07 17.82
N GLN A 299 -5.15 0.60 16.62
CA GLN A 299 -5.04 1.44 15.41
C GLN A 299 -5.97 0.99 14.28
N ASN A 300 -6.76 -0.06 14.49
CA ASN A 300 -7.62 -0.68 13.46
C ASN A 300 -6.86 -1.17 12.21
N VAL A 301 -5.56 -1.43 12.33
CA VAL A 301 -4.75 -2.05 11.28
C VAL A 301 -4.75 -3.55 11.56
N ASN A 302 -5.66 -4.27 10.92
CA ASN A 302 -5.97 -5.66 11.25
C ASN A 302 -5.71 -6.65 10.11
N HIS A 303 -5.35 -6.17 8.92
CA HIS A 303 -4.92 -6.99 7.80
C HIS A 303 -3.53 -6.55 7.37
N PHE A 304 -2.68 -7.49 6.96
CA PHE A 304 -1.30 -7.20 6.59
C PHE A 304 -0.83 -8.10 5.46
N THR A 305 0.13 -7.62 4.68
CA THR A 305 0.80 -8.38 3.62
C THR A 305 2.19 -8.78 4.11
N MET A 306 2.39 -10.08 4.42
CA MET A 306 3.69 -10.59 4.88
C MET A 306 4.62 -10.77 3.67
N ALA A 307 5.73 -10.04 3.66
CA ALA A 307 6.65 -9.91 2.55
C ALA A 307 8.08 -10.30 2.96
N PHE A 308 8.87 -11.04 2.19
CA PHE A 308 8.49 -11.80 1.00
C PHE A 308 8.89 -13.25 1.14
N VAL A 309 8.04 -14.13 0.62
CA VAL A 309 8.44 -15.50 0.31
C VAL A 309 9.18 -15.50 -1.03
N VAL A 310 10.40 -16.03 -1.04
CA VAL A 310 11.26 -16.17 -2.23
C VAL A 310 11.88 -17.57 -2.28
N ALA A 311 12.43 -17.95 -3.42
CA ALA A 311 13.23 -19.16 -3.52
C ALA A 311 14.53 -19.00 -2.72
N LYS A 312 15.05 -20.08 -2.12
CA LYS A 312 16.32 -20.08 -1.39
C LYS A 312 17.47 -19.54 -2.24
N SER A 313 17.46 -19.87 -3.54
CA SER A 313 18.33 -19.32 -4.56
C SER A 313 17.71 -19.49 -5.94
N GLY A 314 18.33 -18.95 -6.99
CA GLY A 314 17.85 -19.09 -8.38
C GLY A 314 17.81 -20.53 -8.89
N ASP A 315 18.55 -21.45 -8.27
CA ASP A 315 18.63 -22.86 -8.66
C ASP A 315 17.93 -23.80 -7.64
N GLN A 316 17.52 -23.28 -6.48
CA GLN A 316 16.88 -24.08 -5.43
C GLN A 316 15.43 -23.67 -5.24
N CYS A 317 14.52 -24.52 -5.73
CA CYS A 317 13.06 -24.39 -5.63
C CYS A 317 12.56 -24.72 -4.19
N LEU A 318 13.06 -23.98 -3.20
CA LEU A 318 12.66 -24.09 -1.79
C LEU A 318 12.17 -22.73 -1.30
N PRO A 319 10.94 -22.61 -0.76
CA PRO A 319 10.41 -21.34 -0.28
C PRO A 319 11.01 -20.94 1.07
N THR A 320 11.35 -19.66 1.19
CA THR A 320 11.97 -19.05 2.37
C THR A 320 11.45 -17.62 2.56
N TRP A 321 11.50 -17.11 3.79
CA TRP A 321 11.38 -15.67 4.03
C TRP A 321 12.70 -14.99 3.70
N GLY A 322 12.72 -14.25 2.58
CA GLY A 322 13.89 -13.44 2.17
C GLY A 322 15.21 -14.19 2.03
N THR A 323 15.22 -15.50 1.77
CA THR A 323 16.39 -16.43 1.84
C THR A 323 16.98 -16.68 3.22
N ALA A 324 16.55 -15.90 4.22
CA ALA A 324 17.07 -15.90 5.58
C ALA A 324 16.43 -16.98 6.47
N TYR A 325 15.11 -17.14 6.39
CA TYR A 325 14.37 -18.04 7.29
C TYR A 325 13.59 -19.11 6.54
N ASN A 326 13.57 -20.31 7.10
CA ASN A 326 12.80 -21.43 6.58
C ASN A 326 11.30 -21.20 6.76
N LEU A 327 10.49 -21.55 5.76
CA LEU A 327 9.07 -21.23 5.78
C LEU A 327 8.26 -22.11 6.74
N GLN A 328 8.71 -23.32 7.04
CA GLN A 328 8.01 -24.26 7.93
C GLN A 328 8.18 -23.96 9.41
N ASP A 329 9.31 -23.35 9.79
CA ASP A 329 9.68 -23.13 11.17
C ASP A 329 10.25 -21.73 11.34
N TYR A 330 9.34 -20.77 11.53
CA TYR A 330 9.69 -19.38 11.76
C TYR A 330 9.12 -18.90 13.10
N THR A 331 9.99 -18.37 13.95
CA THR A 331 9.68 -17.99 15.34
C THR A 331 8.63 -16.88 15.43
N GLN A 332 8.52 -16.05 14.39
CA GLN A 332 7.60 -14.91 14.33
C GLN A 332 6.14 -15.31 13.99
N TYR A 333 5.86 -16.58 13.70
CA TYR A 333 4.48 -17.06 13.47
C TYR A 333 3.54 -16.88 14.66
N SER A 334 4.09 -16.80 15.87
CA SER A 334 3.33 -16.39 17.07
C SER A 334 2.65 -15.03 16.92
N LYS A 335 3.24 -14.07 16.17
CA LYS A 335 2.63 -12.75 15.89
C LYS A 335 1.43 -12.86 14.95
N ILE A 336 1.50 -13.72 13.93
CA ILE A 336 0.36 -14.00 13.03
C ILE A 336 -0.79 -14.63 13.82
N LYS A 337 -0.47 -15.60 14.69
CA LYS A 337 -1.46 -16.22 15.56
C LYS A 337 -2.13 -15.21 16.48
N ALA A 338 -1.36 -14.35 17.13
CA ALA A 338 -1.90 -13.29 17.99
C ALA A 338 -2.80 -12.30 17.22
N LEU A 339 -2.43 -11.95 15.98
CA LEU A 339 -3.26 -11.13 15.08
C LEU A 339 -4.59 -11.80 14.77
N ARG A 340 -4.57 -13.09 14.38
CA ARG A 340 -5.78 -13.86 14.09
C ARG A 340 -6.66 -14.05 15.32
N GLU A 341 -6.04 -14.20 16.49
CA GLU A 341 -6.76 -14.22 17.76
C GLU A 341 -7.47 -12.89 18.05
N ALA A 342 -6.85 -11.76 17.65
CA ALA A 342 -7.42 -10.42 17.70
C ALA A 342 -8.44 -10.11 16.59
N GLY A 343 -8.72 -11.06 15.68
CA GLY A 343 -9.71 -10.92 14.62
C GLY A 343 -9.17 -10.38 13.30
N GLY A 344 -7.86 -10.18 13.18
CA GLY A 344 -7.20 -9.86 11.93
C GLY A 344 -6.83 -11.10 11.09
N ASP A 345 -6.19 -10.88 9.96
CA ASP A 345 -5.63 -11.95 9.13
C ASP A 345 -4.46 -11.42 8.28
N ILE A 346 -3.74 -12.32 7.60
CA ILE A 346 -2.65 -11.98 6.68
C ILE A 346 -2.89 -12.48 5.26
N MET A 347 -2.32 -11.77 4.29
CA MET A 347 -1.96 -12.32 2.99
C MET A 347 -0.44 -12.51 2.96
N VAL A 348 0.04 -13.44 2.15
CA VAL A 348 1.48 -13.64 1.92
C VAL A 348 1.83 -13.17 0.53
N SER A 349 2.90 -12.39 0.41
CA SER A 349 3.43 -11.94 -0.87
C SER A 349 4.64 -12.77 -1.28
N ILE A 350 4.61 -13.31 -2.50
CA ILE A 350 5.70 -14.10 -3.11
C ILE A 350 6.40 -13.23 -4.16
N GLY A 351 7.70 -12.99 -4.00
CA GLY A 351 8.52 -12.21 -4.94
C GLY A 351 9.14 -10.96 -4.31
N GLY A 352 8.83 -9.80 -4.87
CA GLY A 352 9.38 -8.50 -4.49
C GLY A 352 10.65 -8.12 -5.27
N ALA A 353 11.21 -6.95 -4.95
CA ALA A 353 12.35 -6.36 -5.67
C ALA A 353 13.64 -7.19 -5.66
N ASN A 354 13.87 -8.01 -4.62
CA ASN A 354 15.11 -8.76 -4.41
C ASN A 354 14.91 -10.29 -4.43
N ASN A 355 15.97 -11.01 -4.81
CA ASN A 355 16.02 -12.48 -4.92
C ASN A 355 15.19 -13.06 -6.07
N ALA A 356 15.27 -14.39 -6.24
CA ALA A 356 14.52 -15.11 -7.26
C ALA A 356 13.13 -15.51 -6.73
N PRO A 357 12.03 -15.21 -7.44
CA PRO A 357 10.73 -15.74 -7.10
C PRO A 357 10.70 -17.26 -7.36
N LEU A 358 9.79 -17.97 -6.67
CA LEU A 358 9.63 -19.43 -6.84
C LEU A 358 9.41 -19.82 -8.31
N ALA A 359 8.66 -19.03 -9.07
CA ALA A 359 8.40 -19.30 -10.48
C ALA A 359 9.63 -19.22 -11.39
N ALA A 360 10.70 -18.52 -10.96
CA ALA A 360 11.96 -18.46 -11.69
C ALA A 360 12.89 -19.64 -11.31
N ALA A 361 12.89 -20.05 -10.04
CA ALA A 361 13.73 -21.14 -9.56
C ALA A 361 13.18 -22.53 -9.90
N CYS A 362 11.86 -22.72 -9.73
CA CYS A 362 11.20 -24.00 -9.99
C CYS A 362 11.10 -24.25 -11.50
N LYS A 363 11.68 -25.35 -11.98
CA LYS A 363 11.67 -25.73 -13.42
C LYS A 363 10.52 -26.66 -13.80
N ASN A 364 9.74 -27.10 -12.81
CA ASN A 364 8.61 -28.01 -12.97
C ASN A 364 7.32 -27.32 -12.48
N ASP A 365 6.31 -27.29 -13.34
CA ASP A 365 5.01 -26.66 -13.06
C ASP A 365 4.25 -27.39 -11.94
N ALA A 366 4.38 -28.71 -11.84
CA ALA A 366 3.72 -29.52 -10.81
C ALA A 366 4.30 -29.23 -9.42
N ASP A 367 5.62 -29.13 -9.31
CA ASP A 367 6.30 -28.78 -8.06
C ASP A 367 5.92 -27.36 -7.62
N LEU A 368 5.90 -26.40 -8.56
CA LEU A 368 5.50 -25.03 -8.26
C LEU A 368 4.02 -24.96 -7.80
N THR A 369 3.14 -25.70 -8.47
CA THR A 369 1.71 -25.81 -8.09
C THR A 369 1.56 -26.37 -6.68
N GLN A 370 2.32 -27.42 -6.36
CA GLN A 370 2.28 -28.05 -5.04
C GLN A 370 2.85 -27.12 -3.95
N LEU A 371 3.93 -26.39 -4.23
CA LEU A 371 4.47 -25.40 -3.31
C LEU A 371 3.46 -24.27 -3.01
N TYR A 372 2.78 -23.72 -4.02
CA TYR A 372 1.73 -22.73 -3.79
C TYR A 372 0.57 -23.30 -2.95
N HIS A 373 0.19 -24.56 -3.19
CA HIS A 373 -0.81 -25.25 -2.38
C HIS A 373 -0.37 -25.37 -0.92
N ASP A 374 0.85 -25.83 -0.69
CA ASP A 374 1.40 -26.09 0.64
C ASP A 374 1.60 -24.80 1.45
N ILE A 375 2.05 -23.71 0.81
CA ILE A 375 2.16 -22.39 1.45
C ILE A 375 0.79 -21.96 1.98
N VAL A 376 -0.24 -22.05 1.14
CA VAL A 376 -1.60 -21.64 1.51
C VAL A 376 -2.22 -22.56 2.56
N ASP A 377 -1.97 -23.87 2.50
CA ASP A 377 -2.47 -24.79 3.52
C ASP A 377 -1.81 -24.62 4.87
N ASN A 378 -0.48 -24.59 4.90
CA ASN A 378 0.27 -24.62 6.14
C ASN A 378 0.36 -23.25 6.83
N LEU A 379 0.10 -22.16 6.10
CA LEU A 379 -0.03 -20.82 6.69
C LEU A 379 -1.50 -20.41 6.93
N ASN A 380 -2.47 -21.30 6.70
CA ASN A 380 -3.93 -21.03 6.81
C ASN A 380 -4.35 -19.77 6.03
N LEU A 381 -3.90 -19.60 4.79
CA LEU A 381 -4.16 -18.37 4.02
C LEU A 381 -5.51 -18.43 3.31
N ASN A 382 -6.16 -17.26 3.25
CA ASN A 382 -7.31 -16.99 2.40
C ASN A 382 -6.94 -16.17 1.16
N VAL A 383 -5.78 -15.53 1.17
CA VAL A 383 -5.32 -14.62 0.11
C VAL A 383 -3.81 -14.78 -0.09
N LEU A 384 -3.38 -14.80 -1.35
CA LEU A 384 -1.98 -14.86 -1.77
C LEU A 384 -1.70 -13.73 -2.77
N ASP A 385 -0.59 -13.05 -2.58
CA ASP A 385 -0.08 -12.00 -3.46
C ASP A 385 1.17 -12.49 -4.21
N PHE A 386 1.30 -12.09 -5.47
CA PHE A 386 2.52 -12.27 -6.25
C PHE A 386 3.05 -10.91 -6.64
N ASP A 387 4.17 -10.51 -6.03
CA ASP A 387 4.83 -9.25 -6.32
C ASP A 387 5.91 -9.47 -7.39
N ILE A 388 5.67 -8.95 -8.59
CA ILE A 388 6.40 -9.31 -9.81
C ILE A 388 7.15 -8.08 -10.32
N GLU A 389 8.41 -7.99 -9.94
CA GLU A 389 9.21 -6.78 -10.11
C GLU A 389 10.52 -7.00 -10.87
N GLY A 390 11.20 -5.88 -11.17
CA GLY A 390 12.55 -5.86 -11.69
C GLY A 390 12.70 -6.69 -12.96
N THR A 391 13.72 -7.54 -13.02
CA THR A 391 13.94 -8.39 -14.20
C THR A 391 12.84 -9.46 -14.40
N TRP A 392 12.07 -9.77 -13.36
CA TRP A 392 11.09 -10.86 -13.37
C TRP A 392 9.78 -10.47 -14.04
N VAL A 393 9.46 -9.18 -14.13
CA VAL A 393 8.31 -8.69 -14.92
C VAL A 393 8.52 -8.84 -16.42
N ALA A 394 9.77 -8.94 -16.87
CA ALA A 394 10.14 -9.15 -18.27
C ALA A 394 10.48 -10.62 -18.59
N ASP A 395 10.49 -11.52 -17.60
CA ASP A 395 10.86 -12.91 -17.79
C ASP A 395 9.63 -13.77 -18.14
N HIS A 396 9.33 -13.83 -19.44
CA HIS A 396 8.13 -14.50 -19.95
C HIS A 396 8.01 -15.97 -19.51
N GLU A 397 9.13 -16.68 -19.35
CA GLU A 397 9.10 -18.09 -18.97
C GLU A 397 8.59 -18.27 -17.52
N SER A 398 9.11 -17.51 -16.56
CA SER A 398 8.61 -17.57 -15.17
C SER A 398 7.19 -17.04 -15.06
N ILE A 399 6.79 -16.05 -15.87
CA ILE A 399 5.40 -15.54 -15.91
C ILE A 399 4.43 -16.63 -16.37
N GLN A 400 4.69 -17.23 -17.53
CA GLN A 400 3.86 -18.30 -18.07
C GLN A 400 3.79 -19.50 -17.11
N ARG A 401 4.92 -19.86 -16.50
CA ARG A 401 5.00 -20.92 -15.50
C ARG A 401 4.17 -20.60 -14.26
N ARG A 402 4.31 -19.39 -13.72
CA ARG A 402 3.53 -18.89 -12.58
C ARG A 402 2.04 -19.00 -12.90
N ASN A 403 1.60 -18.47 -14.04
CA ASN A 403 0.18 -18.40 -14.38
C ASN A 403 -0.44 -19.80 -14.61
N ARG A 404 0.29 -20.72 -15.25
CA ARG A 404 -0.14 -22.14 -15.34
C ARG A 404 -0.24 -22.80 -13.97
N ALA A 405 0.74 -22.61 -13.10
CA ALA A 405 0.74 -23.17 -11.75
C ALA A 405 -0.36 -22.58 -10.86
N VAL A 406 -0.58 -21.25 -10.94
CA VAL A 406 -1.66 -20.55 -10.25
C VAL A 406 -3.02 -21.09 -10.71
N LYS A 407 -3.23 -21.26 -12.02
CA LYS A 407 -4.48 -21.85 -12.52
C LYS A 407 -4.70 -23.27 -12.00
N ALA A 408 -3.65 -24.10 -12.03
CA ALA A 408 -3.72 -25.48 -11.56
C ALA A 408 -4.05 -25.54 -10.05
N VAL A 409 -3.40 -24.70 -9.23
CA VAL A 409 -3.66 -24.70 -7.79
C VAL A 409 -5.05 -24.15 -7.44
N GLN A 410 -5.57 -23.17 -8.20
CA GLN A 410 -6.96 -22.72 -8.05
C GLN A 410 -7.97 -23.84 -8.29
N ALA A 411 -7.73 -24.71 -9.27
CA ALA A 411 -8.57 -25.88 -9.51
C ALA A 411 -8.52 -26.85 -8.31
N LYS A 412 -7.33 -27.11 -7.77
CA LYS A 412 -7.13 -27.96 -6.58
C LYS A 412 -7.86 -27.41 -5.35
N TRP A 413 -7.70 -26.11 -5.04
CA TRP A 413 -8.42 -25.50 -3.92
C TRP A 413 -9.94 -25.53 -4.10
N LYS A 414 -10.42 -25.34 -5.33
CA LYS A 414 -11.86 -25.45 -5.62
C LYS A 414 -12.40 -26.86 -5.37
N GLU A 415 -11.66 -27.91 -5.74
CA GLU A 415 -12.01 -29.31 -5.45
C GLU A 415 -12.04 -29.58 -3.94
N GLU A 416 -11.15 -28.93 -3.18
CA GLU A 416 -11.09 -28.96 -1.71
C GLU A 416 -12.16 -28.08 -1.03
N GLY A 417 -12.97 -27.34 -1.79
CA GLY A 417 -13.97 -26.41 -1.26
C GLY A 417 -13.37 -25.14 -0.62
N ARG A 418 -12.10 -24.84 -0.91
CA ARG A 418 -11.39 -23.65 -0.42
C ARG A 418 -11.56 -22.49 -1.39
N LYS A 419 -11.72 -21.29 -0.84
CA LYS A 419 -11.70 -20.03 -1.59
C LYS A 419 -10.42 -19.28 -1.23
N VAL A 420 -9.54 -19.11 -2.22
CA VAL A 420 -8.27 -18.39 -2.06
C VAL A 420 -8.23 -17.27 -3.08
N GLY A 421 -8.11 -16.03 -2.62
CA GLY A 421 -7.96 -14.86 -3.48
C GLY A 421 -6.52 -14.75 -3.99
N ILE A 422 -6.35 -14.48 -5.29
CA ILE A 422 -5.04 -14.24 -5.90
C ILE A 422 -4.92 -12.76 -6.27
N TRP A 423 -3.91 -12.09 -5.72
CA TRP A 423 -3.52 -10.74 -6.08
C TRP A 423 -2.19 -10.75 -6.82
N TYR A 424 -2.05 -9.90 -7.84
CA TYR A 424 -0.75 -9.57 -8.43
C TYR A 424 -0.39 -8.14 -8.08
N THR A 425 0.82 -7.93 -7.58
CA THR A 425 1.42 -6.63 -7.32
C THR A 425 2.42 -6.31 -8.41
N LEU A 426 2.26 -5.16 -9.09
CA LEU A 426 3.01 -4.80 -10.29
C LEU A 426 3.57 -3.35 -10.22
N PRO A 427 4.77 -3.11 -10.80
CA PRO A 427 5.27 -1.76 -11.00
C PRO A 427 4.36 -0.97 -11.96
N ILE A 428 4.17 0.32 -11.70
CA ILE A 428 3.33 1.18 -12.55
C ILE A 428 3.92 2.58 -12.72
N LEU A 429 3.61 3.23 -13.84
CA LEU A 429 3.84 4.66 -14.05
C LEU A 429 2.52 5.43 -13.93
N PRO A 430 2.52 6.77 -13.75
CA PRO A 430 1.29 7.56 -13.76
C PRO A 430 0.50 7.44 -15.08
N THR A 431 1.16 6.98 -16.14
CA THR A 431 0.59 6.67 -17.46
C THR A 431 0.01 5.25 -17.60
N GLY A 432 0.05 4.44 -16.55
CA GLY A 432 -0.38 3.04 -16.53
C GLY A 432 0.78 2.03 -16.52
N LEU A 433 0.43 0.74 -16.60
CA LEU A 433 1.39 -0.37 -16.69
C LEU A 433 2.19 -0.30 -18.00
N THR A 434 3.46 -0.72 -17.95
CA THR A 434 4.29 -0.91 -19.14
C THR A 434 3.84 -2.13 -19.95
N ALA A 435 4.46 -2.37 -21.11
CA ALA A 435 4.13 -3.53 -21.95
C ALA A 435 4.36 -4.86 -21.23
N GLU A 436 5.41 -4.93 -20.41
CA GLU A 436 5.82 -6.07 -19.61
C GLU A 436 4.80 -6.34 -18.48
N GLY A 437 4.37 -5.29 -17.77
CA GLY A 437 3.31 -5.39 -16.77
C GLY A 437 1.96 -5.82 -17.38
N LEU A 438 1.63 -5.31 -18.58
CA LEU A 438 0.44 -5.75 -19.31
C LEU A 438 0.52 -7.22 -19.73
N TYR A 439 1.69 -7.66 -20.20
CA TYR A 439 1.91 -9.05 -20.60
C TYR A 439 1.65 -10.04 -19.44
N VAL A 440 2.06 -9.70 -18.21
CA VAL A 440 1.75 -10.53 -17.02
C VAL A 440 0.24 -10.78 -16.89
N LEU A 441 -0.57 -9.72 -17.05
CA LEU A 441 -2.03 -9.79 -16.90
C LEU A 441 -2.72 -10.45 -18.10
N GLU A 442 -2.22 -10.21 -19.31
CA GLU A 442 -2.73 -10.84 -20.54
C GLU A 442 -2.48 -12.35 -20.51
N ASP A 443 -1.29 -12.79 -20.12
CA ASP A 443 -0.96 -14.21 -19.97
C ASP A 443 -1.79 -14.86 -18.85
N ALA A 444 -2.03 -14.15 -17.74
CA ALA A 444 -2.89 -14.63 -16.65
C ALA A 444 -4.34 -14.84 -17.12
N ARG A 445 -4.89 -13.89 -17.89
CA ARG A 445 -6.20 -14.02 -18.53
C ARG A 445 -6.23 -15.22 -19.47
N ASP A 446 -5.23 -15.39 -20.31
CA ASP A 446 -5.19 -16.44 -21.32
C ASP A 446 -4.99 -17.84 -20.72
N ALA A 447 -4.23 -17.94 -19.62
CA ALA A 447 -4.15 -19.13 -18.77
C ALA A 447 -5.44 -19.39 -17.98
N GLY A 448 -6.35 -18.42 -17.91
CA GLY A 448 -7.63 -18.51 -17.22
C GLY A 448 -7.53 -18.37 -15.71
N VAL A 449 -6.48 -17.72 -15.21
CA VAL A 449 -6.31 -17.38 -13.78
C VAL A 449 -7.46 -16.48 -13.33
N ASP A 450 -8.07 -16.82 -12.20
CA ASP A 450 -9.10 -16.00 -11.57
C ASP A 450 -8.46 -15.04 -10.56
N LEU A 451 -8.25 -13.77 -10.96
CA LEU A 451 -7.64 -12.77 -10.10
C LEU A 451 -8.69 -12.15 -9.17
N ALA A 452 -8.38 -12.15 -7.87
CA ALA A 452 -9.12 -11.36 -6.88
C ALA A 452 -8.81 -9.87 -7.03
N GLY A 453 -7.57 -9.53 -7.38
CA GLY A 453 -7.22 -8.15 -7.68
C GLY A 453 -5.83 -7.96 -8.30
N ILE A 454 -5.56 -6.72 -8.70
CA ILE A 454 -4.31 -6.20 -9.22
C ILE A 454 -3.95 -4.99 -8.36
N ASN A 455 -2.93 -5.15 -7.53
CA ASN A 455 -2.35 -4.09 -6.75
C ASN A 455 -1.19 -3.46 -7.55
N VAL A 456 -1.00 -2.15 -7.43
CA VAL A 456 0.10 -1.47 -8.10
C VAL A 456 0.95 -0.66 -7.14
N MET A 457 2.25 -0.72 -7.36
CA MET A 457 3.23 0.03 -6.59
C MET A 457 3.32 1.45 -7.13
N THR A 458 2.53 2.35 -6.56
CA THR A 458 2.48 3.77 -6.91
C THR A 458 3.64 4.51 -6.26
N MET A 459 4.86 4.13 -6.66
CA MET A 459 6.15 4.58 -6.12
C MET A 459 7.23 4.51 -7.20
N ASP A 460 8.36 5.16 -6.93
CA ASP A 460 9.61 5.06 -7.71
C ASP A 460 9.44 5.24 -9.23
N TYR A 461 8.73 6.31 -9.62
CA TYR A 461 8.40 6.59 -11.02
C TYR A 461 9.60 7.11 -11.85
N GLY A 462 10.69 7.46 -11.16
CA GLY A 462 11.94 7.90 -11.75
C GLY A 462 12.17 9.41 -11.63
N ASN A 463 13.42 9.83 -11.84
CA ASN A 463 13.95 11.15 -11.47
C ASN A 463 13.27 12.39 -12.11
N SER A 464 12.32 12.21 -13.03
CA SER A 464 11.68 13.32 -13.76
C SER A 464 10.16 13.33 -13.71
N VAL A 465 9.51 12.30 -13.14
CA VAL A 465 8.06 12.12 -13.30
C VAL A 465 7.29 12.74 -12.14
N CYS A 466 7.61 12.36 -10.90
CA CYS A 466 6.85 12.72 -9.70
C CYS A 466 7.72 13.31 -8.58
N GLN A 467 8.63 14.20 -8.97
CA GLN A 467 9.55 14.88 -8.04
C GLN A 467 8.75 15.77 -7.06
N SER A 468 8.87 15.51 -5.76
CA SER A 468 8.02 16.10 -4.73
C SER A 468 8.76 16.52 -3.45
N ASP A 469 10.09 16.41 -3.36
CA ASP A 469 10.82 16.85 -2.16
C ASP A 469 10.55 18.32 -1.80
N ASN A 470 10.21 18.55 -0.53
CA ASN A 470 9.81 19.83 0.07
C ASN A 470 8.52 20.43 -0.52
N THR A 471 7.58 19.60 -0.98
CA THR A 471 6.30 20.06 -1.56
C THR A 471 5.05 19.62 -0.80
N GLU A 472 5.18 19.30 0.49
CA GLU A 472 4.03 18.87 1.32
C GLU A 472 2.82 19.83 1.19
N GLY A 473 1.63 19.26 0.97
CA GLY A 473 0.38 19.96 0.71
C GLY A 473 0.11 20.29 -0.76
N GLN A 474 1.05 20.02 -1.67
CA GLN A 474 0.84 20.16 -3.13
C GLN A 474 0.32 18.88 -3.79
N ASN A 475 0.32 17.75 -3.06
CA ASN A 475 -0.20 16.45 -3.49
C ASN A 475 0.40 15.92 -4.81
N ILE A 476 1.67 16.18 -5.11
CA ILE A 476 2.29 15.80 -6.40
C ILE A 476 2.33 14.28 -6.54
N HIS A 477 2.84 13.58 -5.52
CA HIS A 477 3.03 12.13 -5.57
C HIS A 477 1.69 11.39 -5.48
N GLY A 478 0.75 11.92 -4.68
CA GLY A 478 -0.64 11.44 -4.62
C GLY A 478 -1.37 11.60 -5.95
N THR A 479 -1.16 12.71 -6.68
CA THR A 479 -1.73 12.90 -8.03
C THR A 479 -1.14 11.90 -9.02
N CYS A 480 0.14 11.56 -8.90
CA CYS A 480 0.75 10.49 -9.70
C CYS A 480 0.11 9.13 -9.41
N ALA A 481 -0.14 8.81 -8.14
CA ALA A 481 -0.80 7.57 -7.73
C ALA A 481 -2.23 7.46 -8.27
N THR A 482 -3.06 8.50 -8.14
CA THR A 482 -4.43 8.49 -8.67
C THR A 482 -4.46 8.46 -10.19
N SER A 483 -3.52 9.13 -10.87
CA SER A 483 -3.36 9.04 -12.33
C SER A 483 -2.98 7.62 -12.78
N ALA A 484 -2.14 6.92 -12.02
CA ALA A 484 -1.79 5.53 -12.30
C ALA A 484 -3.02 4.62 -12.23
N ILE A 485 -3.88 4.79 -11.22
CA ILE A 485 -5.15 4.06 -11.06
C ILE A 485 -6.14 4.37 -12.20
N ASP A 486 -6.25 5.64 -12.61
CA ASP A 486 -7.07 6.04 -13.76
C ASP A 486 -6.64 5.31 -15.04
N ASN A 487 -5.34 5.32 -15.34
CA ASN A 487 -4.81 4.69 -16.54
C ASN A 487 -4.85 3.16 -16.47
N MET A 488 -4.58 2.58 -15.30
CA MET A 488 -4.74 1.14 -15.09
C MET A 488 -6.19 0.71 -15.33
N SER A 489 -7.18 1.43 -14.80
CA SER A 489 -8.60 1.14 -15.03
C SER A 489 -8.92 1.02 -16.53
N ALA A 490 -8.42 1.97 -17.34
CA ALA A 490 -8.58 1.94 -18.79
C ALA A 490 -7.86 0.77 -19.47
N GLN A 491 -6.69 0.37 -18.97
CA GLN A 491 -5.97 -0.82 -19.45
C GLN A 491 -6.70 -2.11 -19.08
N LEU A 492 -7.17 -2.26 -17.84
CA LEU A 492 -7.88 -3.45 -17.37
C LEU A 492 -9.21 -3.64 -18.13
N LYS A 493 -9.90 -2.57 -18.51
CA LYS A 493 -11.10 -2.65 -19.38
C LYS A 493 -10.81 -3.20 -20.77
N LYS A 494 -9.58 -3.09 -21.27
CA LYS A 494 -9.17 -3.71 -22.54
C LYS A 494 -8.88 -5.21 -22.35
N ILE A 495 -8.29 -5.59 -21.22
CA ILE A 495 -7.99 -6.99 -20.90
C ILE A 495 -9.27 -7.76 -20.57
N TRP A 496 -10.18 -7.18 -19.79
CA TRP A 496 -11.46 -7.75 -19.37
C TRP A 496 -12.66 -6.88 -19.77
N PRO A 497 -13.01 -6.81 -21.07
CA PRO A 497 -14.07 -5.93 -21.57
C PRO A 497 -15.48 -6.29 -21.05
N ALA A 498 -15.67 -7.51 -20.56
CA ALA A 498 -16.95 -7.97 -20.02
C ALA A 498 -17.24 -7.47 -18.59
N LYS A 499 -16.22 -7.04 -17.83
CA LYS A 499 -16.40 -6.53 -16.46
C LYS A 499 -16.92 -5.09 -16.50
N SER A 500 -17.86 -4.77 -15.63
CA SER A 500 -18.32 -3.39 -15.39
C SER A 500 -17.22 -2.53 -14.77
N ASP A 501 -17.39 -1.22 -14.79
CA ASP A 501 -16.39 -0.30 -14.22
C ASP A 501 -16.28 -0.48 -12.70
N LYS A 502 -17.40 -0.81 -12.03
CA LYS A 502 -17.42 -1.17 -10.60
C LYS A 502 -16.59 -2.43 -10.34
N GLU A 503 -16.77 -3.49 -11.14
CA GLU A 503 -16.00 -4.73 -10.99
C GLU A 503 -14.51 -4.51 -11.29
N ILE A 504 -14.17 -3.67 -12.27
CA ILE A 504 -12.77 -3.30 -12.53
C ILE A 504 -12.20 -2.55 -11.33
N ASN A 505 -12.87 -1.52 -10.82
CA ASN A 505 -12.37 -0.75 -9.68
C ASN A 505 -12.20 -1.61 -8.42
N ALA A 506 -13.17 -2.48 -8.11
CA ALA A 506 -13.09 -3.39 -6.97
C ALA A 506 -11.92 -4.38 -7.07
N MET A 507 -11.43 -4.67 -8.28
CA MET A 507 -10.24 -5.48 -8.49
C MET A 507 -8.93 -4.68 -8.37
N MET A 508 -8.96 -3.36 -8.30
CA MET A 508 -7.73 -2.57 -8.24
C MET A 508 -7.29 -2.29 -6.81
N GLY A 509 -5.98 -2.27 -6.59
CA GLY A 509 -5.34 -1.81 -5.36
C GLY A 509 -4.21 -0.82 -5.64
N THR A 510 -3.89 0.01 -4.66
CA THR A 510 -2.80 0.99 -4.73
C THR A 510 -1.90 0.87 -3.51
N THR A 511 -0.59 0.79 -3.73
CA THR A 511 0.42 0.68 -2.67
C THR A 511 1.50 1.74 -2.88
N PRO A 512 1.43 2.90 -2.21
CA PRO A 512 2.52 3.87 -2.20
C PRO A 512 3.65 3.45 -1.26
N MET A 513 4.88 3.92 -1.53
CA MET A 513 5.95 3.93 -0.55
C MET A 513 5.83 5.20 0.27
N ILE A 514 5.72 5.09 1.58
CA ILE A 514 5.46 6.26 2.45
C ILE A 514 6.74 7.05 2.73
N GLY A 515 6.64 8.36 2.89
CA GLY A 515 7.81 9.20 3.16
C GLY A 515 8.79 9.27 1.99
N TYR A 516 10.10 9.22 2.24
CA TYR A 516 11.11 9.28 1.20
C TYR A 516 11.21 7.94 0.45
N ASN A 517 11.14 8.00 -0.88
CA ASN A 517 11.25 6.82 -1.74
C ASN A 517 12.70 6.58 -2.20
N ASP A 518 12.94 5.44 -2.86
CA ASP A 518 14.26 5.06 -3.36
C ASP A 518 14.75 5.99 -4.48
N VAL A 519 13.82 6.48 -5.32
CA VAL A 519 14.09 7.50 -6.32
C VAL A 519 14.32 8.85 -5.66
N GLN A 520 15.53 9.39 -5.84
CA GLN A 520 15.91 10.68 -5.27
C GLN A 520 14.92 11.78 -5.70
N GLY A 521 14.42 12.52 -4.70
CA GLY A 521 13.49 13.62 -4.90
C GLY A 521 12.01 13.22 -4.90
N GLU A 522 11.69 11.92 -4.87
CA GLU A 522 10.34 11.44 -4.61
C GLU A 522 10.06 11.31 -3.10
N VAL A 523 8.98 11.93 -2.68
CA VAL A 523 8.50 11.92 -1.29
C VAL A 523 6.98 11.84 -1.28
N PHE A 524 6.44 10.80 -0.66
CA PHE A 524 5.00 10.63 -0.43
C PHE A 524 4.63 11.11 0.96
N TYR A 525 3.92 12.22 1.06
CA TYR A 525 3.55 12.85 2.32
C TYR A 525 2.14 12.44 2.81
N GLN A 526 1.78 12.87 4.03
CA GLN A 526 0.43 12.63 4.58
C GLN A 526 -0.67 13.31 3.77
N SER A 527 -0.40 14.45 3.12
CA SER A 527 -1.37 15.08 2.22
C SER A 527 -1.65 14.24 0.97
N ASP A 528 -0.61 13.59 0.41
CA ASP A 528 -0.74 12.61 -0.67
C ASP A 528 -1.57 11.39 -0.21
N ALA A 529 -1.32 10.89 0.99
CA ALA A 529 -2.06 9.77 1.57
C ALA A 529 -3.57 10.05 1.68
N LYS A 530 -3.95 11.26 2.09
CA LYS A 530 -5.36 11.68 2.14
C LYS A 530 -6.00 11.70 0.75
N LEU A 531 -5.29 12.24 -0.24
CA LEU A 531 -5.78 12.25 -1.62
C LEU A 531 -5.98 10.81 -2.17
N VAL A 532 -5.03 9.92 -1.92
CA VAL A 532 -5.13 8.51 -2.32
C VAL A 532 -6.30 7.81 -1.61
N MET A 533 -6.51 8.06 -0.32
CA MET A 533 -7.64 7.52 0.44
C MET A 533 -8.98 8.02 -0.12
N GLU A 534 -9.10 9.32 -0.38
CA GLU A 534 -10.30 9.93 -0.97
C GLU A 534 -10.64 9.33 -2.34
N ASP A 535 -9.63 9.19 -3.22
CA ASP A 535 -9.80 8.60 -4.54
C ASP A 535 -10.18 7.11 -4.46
N ALA A 536 -9.52 6.36 -3.57
CA ALA A 536 -9.79 4.94 -3.36
C ALA A 536 -11.23 4.68 -2.89
N VAL A 537 -11.71 5.46 -1.92
CA VAL A 537 -13.10 5.40 -1.45
C VAL A 537 -14.08 5.80 -2.56
N LYS A 538 -13.80 6.89 -3.27
CA LYS A 538 -14.66 7.38 -4.37
C LYS A 538 -14.80 6.36 -5.50
N ARG A 539 -13.71 5.66 -5.81
CA ARG A 539 -13.67 4.65 -6.88
C ARG A 539 -14.20 3.28 -6.47
N ASP A 540 -14.36 3.04 -5.16
CA ASP A 540 -14.73 1.73 -4.62
C ASP A 540 -13.62 0.68 -4.87
N LEU A 541 -12.36 1.06 -4.61
CA LEU A 541 -11.19 0.18 -4.82
C LEU A 541 -11.20 -1.02 -3.87
N GLY A 542 -10.57 -2.13 -4.25
CA GLY A 542 -10.49 -3.31 -3.38
C GLY A 542 -9.45 -3.21 -2.27
N MET A 543 -8.31 -2.55 -2.53
CA MET A 543 -7.18 -2.56 -1.59
C MET A 543 -6.39 -1.24 -1.55
N ILE A 544 -5.95 -0.86 -0.36
CA ILE A 544 -4.84 0.08 -0.17
C ILE A 544 -3.73 -0.65 0.59
N GLY A 545 -2.49 -0.50 0.15
CA GLY A 545 -1.29 -0.92 0.89
C GLY A 545 -0.37 0.27 1.15
N ILE A 546 0.69 0.02 1.92
CA ILE A 546 1.88 0.89 1.95
C ILE A 546 3.13 0.02 1.98
N TRP A 547 4.21 0.51 1.38
CA TRP A 547 5.57 0.06 1.69
C TRP A 547 6.20 1.05 2.69
N SER A 548 6.36 0.72 3.97
CA SER A 548 5.91 -0.49 4.67
C SER A 548 5.55 -0.16 6.13
N MET A 549 4.98 -1.11 6.86
CA MET A 549 4.57 -0.92 8.26
C MET A 549 5.75 -0.55 9.19
N ALA A 550 6.92 -1.16 8.99
CA ALA A 550 8.13 -0.84 9.75
C ALA A 550 8.67 0.57 9.43
N ARG A 551 8.33 1.10 8.24
CA ARG A 551 8.67 2.47 7.84
C ARG A 551 7.71 3.52 8.37
N ASP A 552 6.53 3.14 8.89
CA ASP A 552 5.51 4.08 9.37
C ASP A 552 5.84 4.61 10.78
N GLN A 553 7.04 5.15 10.90
CA GLN A 553 7.56 5.84 12.06
C GLN A 553 8.57 6.91 11.61
N PRO A 554 8.80 7.92 12.46
CA PRO A 554 9.78 8.96 12.17
C PRO A 554 11.20 8.39 12.24
N GLY A 555 12.12 9.08 11.58
CA GLY A 555 13.51 8.69 11.53
C GLY A 555 14.41 9.84 11.12
N ILE A 556 15.54 9.48 10.51
CA ILE A 556 16.53 10.46 10.07
C ILE A 556 15.98 11.18 8.83
N ALA A 557 15.87 12.51 8.92
CA ALA A 557 15.32 13.33 7.86
C ALA A 557 16.02 13.06 6.51
N LYS A 558 15.23 12.84 5.46
CA LYS A 558 15.69 12.60 4.06
C LYS A 558 16.41 11.26 3.84
N GLN A 559 16.47 10.39 4.83
CA GLN A 559 17.08 9.07 4.68
C GLN A 559 16.01 8.01 4.36
N VAL A 560 16.23 7.28 3.29
CA VAL A 560 15.48 6.07 2.98
C VAL A 560 15.99 4.93 3.88
N SER A 561 15.06 4.23 4.51
CA SER A 561 15.34 3.14 5.44
C SER A 561 14.21 2.12 5.41
N PRO A 562 14.49 0.82 5.62
CA PRO A 562 13.44 -0.19 5.84
C PRO A 562 12.71 0.00 7.19
N GLU A 563 13.28 0.75 8.12
CA GLU A 563 12.77 0.88 9.50
C GLU A 563 12.26 2.29 9.82
N HIS A 564 12.25 3.22 8.87
CA HIS A 564 11.60 4.53 9.05
C HIS A 564 11.32 5.23 7.72
N SER A 565 10.34 6.12 7.72
CA SER A 565 9.88 6.86 6.53
C SER A 565 10.85 7.96 6.06
N GLY A 566 11.86 8.29 6.87
CA GLY A 566 12.76 9.42 6.61
C GLY A 566 12.12 10.78 6.92
N MET A 567 10.91 10.78 7.50
CA MET A 567 10.24 11.97 8.04
C MET A 567 10.68 12.22 9.48
N THR A 568 10.69 13.48 9.90
CA THR A 568 10.85 13.79 11.34
C THR A 568 9.56 13.50 12.11
N GLU A 569 9.65 13.41 13.45
CA GLU A 569 8.49 13.26 14.34
C GLU A 569 7.41 14.32 14.08
N GLN A 570 7.81 15.55 13.77
CA GLN A 570 6.86 16.64 13.47
C GLN A 570 6.19 16.49 12.10
N GLN A 571 6.86 15.85 11.15
CA GLN A 571 6.34 15.64 9.79
C GLN A 571 5.43 14.42 9.71
N ALA A 572 5.81 13.32 10.35
CA ALA A 572 5.01 12.11 10.45
C ALA A 572 5.35 11.38 11.76
N PRO A 573 4.52 11.50 12.81
CA PRO A 573 4.67 10.70 14.02
C PRO A 573 4.43 9.22 13.71
N MET A 574 4.70 8.35 14.69
CA MET A 574 4.48 6.91 14.56
C MET A 574 3.06 6.60 14.08
N TYR A 575 2.95 5.76 13.06
CA TYR A 575 1.70 5.31 12.42
C TYR A 575 0.85 6.40 11.77
N ALA A 576 1.44 7.55 11.42
CA ALA A 576 0.72 8.66 10.82
C ALA A 576 0.03 8.29 9.50
N TYR A 577 0.68 7.49 8.65
CA TYR A 577 0.10 7.06 7.37
C TYR A 577 -0.97 5.99 7.58
N SER A 578 -0.70 5.00 8.43
CA SER A 578 -1.67 3.95 8.77
C SER A 578 -2.93 4.52 9.41
N LYS A 579 -2.83 5.58 10.21
CA LYS A 579 -4.01 6.26 10.75
C LYS A 579 -4.94 6.85 9.67
N ILE A 580 -4.39 7.24 8.52
CA ILE A 580 -5.16 7.75 7.38
C ILE A 580 -5.85 6.60 6.64
N PHE A 581 -5.14 5.49 6.42
CA PHE A 581 -5.63 4.38 5.59
C PHE A 581 -6.39 3.29 6.34
N ALA A 582 -6.17 3.10 7.64
CA ALA A 582 -6.85 2.06 8.44
C ALA A 582 -8.39 2.08 8.35
N PRO A 583 -9.07 3.26 8.26
CA PRO A 583 -10.51 3.31 8.05
C PRO A 583 -10.98 2.72 6.71
N PHE A 584 -10.09 2.47 5.74
CA PHE A 584 -10.42 1.83 4.48
C PHE A 584 -10.83 0.37 4.65
N THR A 585 -10.32 -0.33 5.66
CA THR A 585 -10.79 -1.69 5.96
C THR A 585 -12.20 -1.65 6.53
N HIS A 586 -13.16 -2.15 5.77
CA HIS A 586 -14.54 -2.30 6.21
C HIS A 586 -15.19 -3.48 5.49
N VAL A 587 -16.22 -4.07 6.12
CA VAL A 587 -17.11 -5.00 5.45
C VAL A 587 -18.17 -4.18 4.73
N ASP A 588 -18.68 -4.58 3.57
CA ASP A 588 -19.69 -3.80 2.82
C ASP A 588 -20.98 -3.52 3.62
N ASP A 589 -21.24 -4.32 4.67
CA ASP A 589 -22.31 -4.10 5.66
C ASP A 589 -21.98 -2.96 6.66
N GLU A 590 -20.75 -2.45 6.65
CA GLU A 590 -20.14 -1.44 7.53
C GLU A 590 -19.56 -0.23 6.77
N ILE A 591 -20.00 0.09 5.54
CA ILE A 591 -19.85 1.49 5.13
C ILE A 591 -20.63 2.29 6.17
N ASN A 592 -19.94 3.10 6.99
CA ASN A 592 -20.61 3.98 7.95
C ASN A 592 -21.71 4.69 7.17
N PRO A 593 -22.99 4.39 7.44
CA PRO A 593 -24.07 4.87 6.58
C PRO A 593 -24.09 6.40 6.54
N ALA A 594 -23.54 7.03 7.58
CA ALA A 594 -23.37 8.47 7.63
C ALA A 594 -22.31 9.01 6.66
N LEU A 595 -21.20 8.29 6.46
CA LEU A 595 -20.15 8.65 5.52
C LEU A 595 -20.57 8.36 4.07
N ALA A 596 -21.17 7.20 3.79
CA ALA A 596 -21.75 6.88 2.47
C ALA A 596 -22.73 7.96 2.00
N ALA A 597 -23.52 8.47 2.94
CA ALA A 597 -24.53 9.48 2.67
C ALA A 597 -23.97 10.88 2.45
N LEU A 598 -22.69 11.16 2.76
CA LEU A 598 -22.08 12.47 2.56
C LEU A 598 -21.77 12.69 1.08
N LYS A 599 -22.36 13.73 0.48
CA LYS A 599 -22.15 14.11 -0.93
C LYS A 599 -21.31 15.37 -1.13
N GLY A 600 -21.01 16.06 -0.03
CA GLY A 600 -20.07 17.16 -0.02
C GLY A 600 -20.16 17.94 1.29
N PHE A 601 -19.01 18.33 1.82
CA PHE A 601 -18.90 19.31 2.89
C PHE A 601 -17.86 20.34 2.43
N GLU A 602 -18.28 21.58 2.24
CA GLU A 602 -17.43 22.56 1.58
C GLU A 602 -17.77 24.00 1.98
N VAL A 603 -16.91 24.93 1.59
CA VAL A 603 -17.17 26.37 1.69
C VAL A 603 -17.60 26.89 0.32
N VAL A 604 -18.91 27.07 0.14
CA VAL A 604 -19.49 27.66 -1.07
C VAL A 604 -19.61 29.17 -0.94
N ILE A 605 -19.76 29.86 -2.06
CA ILE A 605 -20.05 31.29 -2.07
C ILE A 605 -21.45 31.48 -2.60
N SER A 606 -22.31 32.09 -1.79
CA SER A 606 -23.64 32.49 -2.21
C SER A 606 -23.77 33.98 -2.00
N ASN A 607 -24.10 34.72 -3.06
CA ASN A 607 -24.20 36.18 -3.05
C ASN A 607 -22.95 36.88 -2.45
N GLY A 608 -21.77 36.33 -2.70
CA GLY A 608 -20.49 36.88 -2.24
C GLY A 608 -20.15 36.65 -0.77
N VAL A 609 -20.90 35.80 -0.08
CA VAL A 609 -20.65 35.41 1.31
C VAL A 609 -20.18 33.96 1.37
N PRO A 610 -19.08 33.66 2.10
CA PRO A 610 -18.69 32.29 2.40
C PRO A 610 -19.79 31.60 3.22
N MET A 611 -20.27 30.47 2.74
CA MET A 611 -21.23 29.65 3.44
C MET A 611 -20.64 28.25 3.62
N THR A 612 -20.81 27.69 4.81
CA THR A 612 -20.59 26.25 5.00
C THR A 612 -21.74 25.52 4.32
N SER A 613 -21.44 24.57 3.47
CA SER A 613 -22.40 23.73 2.74
C SER A 613 -22.21 22.27 3.13
N LEU A 614 -23.31 21.58 3.42
CA LEU A 614 -23.37 20.15 3.69
C LEU A 614 -24.42 19.52 2.77
N SER A 615 -23.97 18.69 1.84
CA SER A 615 -24.81 17.91 0.93
C SER A 615 -24.85 16.46 1.40
N LEU A 616 -26.06 15.92 1.53
CA LEU A 616 -26.32 14.56 1.98
C LEU A 616 -27.30 13.87 1.03
N ASP A 617 -27.26 12.54 0.97
CA ASP A 617 -28.40 11.75 0.48
C ASP A 617 -29.66 12.13 1.26
N ARG A 618 -30.78 12.34 0.56
CA ARG A 618 -32.05 12.74 1.19
C ARG A 618 -32.49 11.74 2.28
N PRO A 619 -32.44 10.41 2.07
CA PRO A 619 -32.80 9.47 3.13
C PRO A 619 -31.99 9.67 4.42
N ALA A 620 -30.70 10.00 4.31
CA ALA A 620 -29.85 10.24 5.47
C ALA A 620 -30.15 11.57 6.17
N HIS A 621 -30.46 12.62 5.40
CA HIS A 621 -30.95 13.88 5.97
C HIS A 621 -32.28 13.70 6.73
N GLU A 622 -33.14 12.81 6.24
CA GLU A 622 -34.46 12.51 6.80
C GLU A 622 -34.42 11.52 7.97
N ALA A 623 -33.37 10.70 8.06
CA ALA A 623 -33.21 9.66 9.06
C ALA A 623 -33.19 10.24 10.49
N ARG A 624 -33.83 9.51 11.41
CA ARG A 624 -33.88 9.91 12.83
C ARG A 624 -32.62 9.55 13.60
N ASN A 625 -31.90 8.56 13.13
CA ASN A 625 -30.69 8.03 13.77
C ASN A 625 -29.41 8.61 13.18
N MET A 626 -29.47 9.53 12.20
CA MET A 626 -28.30 10.17 11.60
C MET A 626 -28.30 11.67 11.88
N ASN A 627 -27.34 12.13 12.67
CA ASN A 627 -27.26 13.53 13.08
C ASN A 627 -25.90 14.10 12.72
N TYR A 628 -25.87 15.03 11.78
CA TYR A 628 -24.63 15.64 11.30
C TYR A 628 -24.43 16.97 12.00
N THR A 629 -23.36 17.12 12.76
CA THR A 629 -23.04 18.31 13.53
C THR A 629 -21.76 18.93 12.99
N ILE A 630 -21.77 20.24 12.85
CA ILE A 630 -20.62 21.03 12.41
C ILE A 630 -20.13 21.83 13.61
N GLU A 631 -18.82 21.80 13.84
CA GLU A 631 -18.14 22.67 14.79
C GLU A 631 -17.28 23.68 14.03
N LEU A 632 -17.28 24.94 14.47
CA LEU A 632 -16.39 25.99 14.00
C LEU A 632 -15.40 26.31 15.12
N ASN A 633 -14.10 26.16 14.84
CA ASN A 633 -13.01 26.40 15.79
C ASN A 633 -13.22 25.67 17.13
N GLY A 634 -13.62 24.39 17.05
CA GLY A 634 -13.87 23.52 18.21
C GLY A 634 -15.13 23.87 19.01
N LYS A 635 -16.05 24.66 18.46
CA LYS A 635 -17.34 24.98 19.08
C LYS A 635 -18.48 24.58 18.18
N TYR A 636 -19.53 23.98 18.75
CA TYR A 636 -20.77 23.69 18.04
C TYR A 636 -21.25 24.90 17.23
N TRP A 637 -21.50 24.69 15.95
CA TRP A 637 -21.88 25.71 14.99
C TRP A 637 -23.26 25.43 14.37
N ALA A 638 -23.45 24.24 13.80
CA ALA A 638 -24.64 23.92 13.03
C ALA A 638 -24.93 22.43 13.04
N LYS A 639 -26.12 22.03 12.59
CA LYS A 639 -26.42 20.61 12.36
C LYS A 639 -27.53 20.36 11.34
N SER A 640 -27.46 19.20 10.68
CA SER A 640 -28.51 18.59 9.88
C SER A 640 -29.06 17.37 10.63
N GLN A 641 -30.34 17.39 10.96
CA GLN A 641 -31.00 16.36 11.77
C GLN A 641 -32.52 16.39 11.52
N TYR A 642 -33.18 15.23 11.50
CA TYR A 642 -34.64 15.10 11.39
C TYR A 642 -35.26 15.89 10.22
N ASN A 643 -34.70 15.74 9.02
CA ASN A 643 -35.17 16.44 7.82
C ASN A 643 -35.08 17.99 7.91
N ARG A 644 -34.21 18.51 8.79
CA ARG A 644 -34.08 19.94 9.07
C ARG A 644 -32.61 20.36 9.16
N CYS A 645 -32.31 21.52 8.56
CA CYS A 645 -31.09 22.26 8.82
C CYS A 645 -31.35 23.20 10.02
N TYR A 646 -30.70 22.94 11.16
CA TYR A 646 -30.83 23.78 12.37
C TYR A 646 -29.93 25.02 12.28
N GLU A 647 -29.97 25.92 13.26
CA GLU A 647 -29.15 27.15 13.31
C GLU A 647 -29.29 28.03 12.07
N TRP A 648 -30.54 28.27 11.67
CA TRP A 648 -30.89 29.11 10.51
C TRP A 648 -30.32 28.63 9.17
N GLY A 649 -29.94 27.35 9.07
CA GLY A 649 -29.51 26.74 7.83
C GLY A 649 -30.59 26.79 6.75
N THR A 650 -30.18 27.13 5.53
CA THR A 650 -31.03 27.07 4.34
C THR A 650 -30.99 25.67 3.76
N LYS A 651 -32.15 25.15 3.37
CA LYS A 651 -32.29 23.81 2.80
C LYS A 651 -32.60 23.93 1.31
N LYS A 652 -31.81 23.27 0.47
CA LYS A 652 -32.10 23.04 -0.95
C LYS A 652 -32.23 21.54 -1.18
N THR A 653 -33.12 21.15 -2.08
CA THR A 653 -33.40 19.75 -2.34
C THR A 653 -33.37 19.50 -3.84
N ASP A 654 -32.45 18.66 -4.28
CA ASP A 654 -32.38 18.12 -5.62
C ASP A 654 -33.19 16.82 -5.67
N THR A 655 -34.30 16.84 -6.39
CA THR A 655 -35.21 15.68 -6.53
C THR A 655 -34.75 14.68 -7.58
N VAL A 656 -33.85 15.08 -8.49
CA VAL A 656 -33.37 14.21 -9.56
C VAL A 656 -32.25 13.32 -9.05
N ASN A 657 -31.33 13.89 -8.27
CA ASN A 657 -30.17 13.17 -7.73
C ASN A 657 -30.38 12.68 -6.28
N ASP A 658 -31.55 12.97 -5.70
CA ASP A 658 -31.93 12.65 -4.33
C ASP A 658 -30.99 13.21 -3.25
N ILE A 659 -30.51 14.44 -3.45
CA ILE A 659 -29.58 15.13 -2.56
C ILE A 659 -30.28 16.28 -1.82
N VAL A 660 -30.00 16.42 -0.53
CA VAL A 660 -30.34 17.62 0.26
C VAL A 660 -29.07 18.37 0.62
N THR A 661 -29.05 19.66 0.31
CA THR A 661 -27.97 20.57 0.70
C THR A 661 -28.46 21.51 1.79
N CYS A 662 -27.82 21.47 2.95
CA CYS A 662 -27.93 22.48 4.00
C CYS A 662 -26.80 23.50 3.86
N SER A 663 -27.10 24.79 3.91
CA SER A 663 -26.08 25.85 3.86
C SER A 663 -26.27 26.89 4.97
N TRP A 664 -25.17 27.28 5.62
CA TRP A 664 -25.12 28.23 6.72
C TRP A 664 -24.19 29.40 6.39
N GLY A 665 -24.69 30.63 6.51
CA GLY A 665 -23.93 31.83 6.12
C GLY A 665 -23.30 32.53 7.32
N ILE A 666 -21.97 32.62 7.31
CA ILE A 666 -21.18 33.43 8.25
C ILE A 666 -19.91 33.96 7.58
N PRO A 667 -19.33 35.07 8.06
CA PRO A 667 -18.01 35.49 7.63
C PRO A 667 -16.95 34.55 8.19
N LEU A 668 -16.65 33.47 7.45
CA LEU A 668 -15.47 32.63 7.63
C LEU A 668 -14.20 33.43 7.32
N LYS A 669 -13.16 33.24 8.12
CA LYS A 669 -11.86 33.87 7.95
C LYS A 669 -10.81 32.83 7.63
N VAL A 670 -9.77 33.25 6.93
CA VAL A 670 -8.56 32.43 6.77
C VAL A 670 -8.05 32.01 8.15
N GLY A 671 -7.85 30.71 8.33
CA GLY A 671 -7.46 30.08 9.59
C GLY A 671 -8.61 29.49 10.40
N ASP A 672 -9.88 29.75 10.06
CA ASP A 672 -11.01 29.07 10.70
C ASP A 672 -11.03 27.58 10.33
N THR A 673 -11.42 26.74 11.29
CA THR A 673 -11.54 25.29 11.14
C THR A 673 -13.00 24.85 11.28
N LEU A 674 -13.49 24.07 10.34
CA LEU A 674 -14.81 23.47 10.34
C LEU A 674 -14.64 21.96 10.51
N HIS A 675 -15.24 21.37 11.55
CA HIS A 675 -15.24 19.92 11.76
C HIS A 675 -16.65 19.37 11.59
N LEU A 676 -16.82 18.39 10.72
CA LEU A 676 -18.07 17.65 10.54
C LEU A 676 -18.02 16.35 11.34
N TRP A 677 -19.05 16.15 12.15
CA TRP A 677 -19.26 14.96 12.97
C TRP A 677 -20.58 14.31 12.62
N ASN A 678 -20.67 13.00 12.77
CA ASN A 678 -21.94 12.29 12.82
C ASN A 678 -22.17 11.69 14.21
N TYR A 679 -23.36 11.89 14.74
CA TYR A 679 -23.83 11.33 16.00
C TYR A 679 -24.97 10.35 15.71
N SER A 680 -24.65 9.06 15.72
CA SER A 680 -25.62 7.98 15.47
C SER A 680 -25.55 6.97 16.61
N ASN A 681 -26.72 6.62 17.17
CA ASN A 681 -26.85 5.60 18.23
C ASN A 681 -25.92 5.78 19.46
N GLY A 682 -25.60 7.02 19.83
CA GLY A 682 -24.73 7.33 20.97
C GLY A 682 -23.22 7.30 20.66
N VAL A 683 -22.83 7.03 19.42
CA VAL A 683 -21.44 7.10 18.95
C VAL A 683 -21.25 8.39 18.16
N GLN A 684 -20.15 9.09 18.44
CA GLN A 684 -19.70 10.27 17.71
C GLN A 684 -18.55 9.88 16.77
N THR A 685 -18.74 10.07 15.46
CA THR A 685 -17.75 9.74 14.43
C THR A 685 -17.32 11.02 13.70
N PRO A 686 -16.03 11.36 13.64
CA PRO A 686 -15.54 12.44 12.79
C PRO A 686 -15.71 12.05 11.32
N LEU A 687 -16.20 12.96 10.50
CA LEU A 687 -16.40 12.71 9.06
C LEU A 687 -15.45 13.53 8.19
N GLU A 688 -15.33 14.84 8.44
CA GLU A 688 -14.52 15.72 7.59
C GLU A 688 -14.02 16.95 8.36
N THR A 689 -12.95 17.57 7.89
CA THR A 689 -12.41 18.82 8.45
C THR A 689 -11.93 19.75 7.35
N ILE A 690 -12.36 21.01 7.39
CA ILE A 690 -11.93 22.06 6.46
C ILE A 690 -11.20 23.15 7.23
N THR A 691 -9.99 23.49 6.82
CA THR A 691 -9.32 24.73 7.24
C THR A 691 -9.50 25.78 6.14
N VAL A 692 -10.12 26.90 6.48
CA VAL A 692 -10.36 27.99 5.54
C VAL A 692 -9.01 28.62 5.19
N SER A 693 -8.64 28.57 3.91
CA SER A 693 -7.41 29.15 3.36
C SER A 693 -7.70 30.24 2.34
N GLU A 694 -6.69 31.03 1.96
CA GLU A 694 -6.82 32.01 0.86
C GLU A 694 -7.27 31.33 -0.44
N LYS A 695 -6.76 30.13 -0.75
CA LYS A 695 -7.18 29.29 -1.87
C LYS A 695 -8.66 28.86 -1.79
N THR A 696 -9.16 28.57 -0.58
CA THR A 696 -10.58 28.23 -0.34
C THR A 696 -11.50 29.40 -0.71
N LEU A 697 -10.97 30.62 -0.60
CA LEU A 697 -11.63 31.91 -0.87
C LEU A 697 -11.18 32.55 -2.20
N GLU A 698 -10.36 31.86 -3.01
CA GLU A 698 -9.73 32.46 -4.20
C GLU A 698 -10.75 32.63 -5.35
N GLY A 699 -10.68 33.78 -6.05
CA GLY A 699 -11.69 34.19 -7.03
C GLY A 699 -13.03 34.64 -6.43
N LYS A 700 -13.14 34.65 -5.09
CA LYS A 700 -14.38 34.87 -4.36
C LYS A 700 -14.25 36.13 -3.51
N THR A 701 -14.31 37.29 -4.16
CA THR A 701 -14.28 38.59 -3.48
C THR A 701 -15.41 38.70 -2.47
N SER A 702 -15.11 39.25 -1.29
CA SER A 702 -16.10 39.85 -0.38
C SER A 702 -17.00 40.78 -1.20
N VAL A 703 -18.20 40.31 -1.55
CA VAL A 703 -19.26 41.21 -1.98
C VAL A 703 -19.89 41.63 -0.67
N ALA A 704 -19.47 42.78 -0.13
CA ALA A 704 -20.42 43.54 0.65
C ALA A 704 -21.70 43.56 -0.21
N PRO A 705 -22.86 43.06 0.27
CA PRO A 705 -24.11 43.20 -0.49
C PRO A 705 -24.21 44.67 -0.89
N ILE A 706 -24.85 45.02 -2.00
CA ILE A 706 -24.86 46.40 -2.53
C ILE A 706 -25.52 47.37 -1.52
N ILE A 707 -24.79 47.72 -0.45
CA ILE A 707 -25.22 48.49 0.70
C ILE A 707 -25.39 49.92 0.21
N GLY A 708 -24.55 50.40 -0.72
CA GLY A 708 -24.71 51.72 -1.34
C GLY A 708 -26.00 51.88 -2.16
N GLU A 709 -26.59 50.80 -2.68
CA GLU A 709 -27.89 50.87 -3.38
C GLU A 709 -29.07 50.93 -2.41
N GLN A 710 -28.98 50.27 -1.25
CA GLN A 710 -30.07 50.10 -0.28
C GLN A 710 -30.00 51.08 0.90
N LEU A 711 -28.82 51.28 1.48
CA LEU A 711 -28.49 52.23 2.55
C LEU A 711 -27.81 53.46 1.95
N LYS A 712 -28.52 54.58 1.91
CA LYS A 712 -28.05 55.84 1.32
C LYS A 712 -27.32 56.75 2.30
N GLY A 713 -27.47 56.50 3.60
CA GLY A 713 -26.76 57.26 4.61
C GLY A 713 -26.92 56.69 6.01
N PHE A 714 -25.85 56.77 6.80
CA PHE A 714 -25.93 56.63 8.24
C PHE A 714 -25.02 57.69 8.87
N ALA A 715 -25.59 58.58 9.65
CA ALA A 715 -24.93 59.79 10.09
C ALA A 715 -25.38 60.23 11.48
N LEU A 716 -24.53 61.02 12.11
CA LEU A 716 -24.90 61.86 13.23
C LEU A 716 -25.35 63.22 12.69
N ALA A 717 -26.59 63.62 12.99
CA ALA A 717 -27.16 64.90 12.59
C ALA A 717 -27.50 65.75 13.82
N LEU A 718 -27.68 67.06 13.63
CA LEU A 718 -28.11 67.97 14.69
C LEU A 718 -29.58 68.34 14.46
N GLN A 719 -30.44 68.02 15.43
CA GLN A 719 -31.82 68.51 15.49
C GLN A 719 -31.98 69.34 16.75
N GLU A 720 -32.37 70.62 16.58
CA GLU A 720 -32.52 71.58 17.69
C GLU A 720 -31.26 71.68 18.59
N GLY A 721 -30.07 71.57 17.99
CA GLY A 721 -28.79 71.63 18.70
C GLY A 721 -28.40 70.35 19.45
N LYS A 722 -29.16 69.25 19.31
CA LYS A 722 -28.84 67.94 19.92
C LYS A 722 -28.44 66.90 18.86
N PRO A 723 -27.42 66.07 19.14
CA PRO A 723 -27.01 65.00 18.22
C PRO A 723 -28.06 63.88 18.18
N VAL A 724 -28.42 63.46 16.97
CA VAL A 724 -29.34 62.35 16.68
C VAL A 724 -28.74 61.43 15.64
N LEU A 725 -29.06 60.13 15.72
CA LEU A 725 -28.66 59.18 14.68
C LEU A 725 -29.70 59.20 13.56
N GLN A 726 -29.24 59.33 12.32
CA GLN A 726 -30.07 59.27 11.13
C GLN A 726 -29.61 58.13 10.23
N MET A 727 -30.57 57.30 9.81
CA MET A 727 -30.35 56.24 8.83
C MET A 727 -31.31 56.44 7.66
N THR A 728 -30.78 56.53 6.45
CA THR A 728 -31.55 56.69 5.22
C THR A 728 -31.39 55.45 4.35
N VAL A 729 -32.51 54.83 3.99
CA VAL A 729 -32.59 53.64 3.14
C VAL A 729 -33.54 53.89 1.98
N THR A 730 -33.45 53.11 0.90
CA THR A 730 -34.47 53.15 -0.16
C THR A 730 -35.79 52.60 0.34
N GLN A 731 -36.90 53.06 -0.24
CA GLN A 731 -38.23 52.60 0.15
C GLN A 731 -38.45 51.11 -0.14
N GLU A 732 -37.79 50.59 -1.18
CA GLU A 732 -37.76 49.16 -1.49
C GLU A 732 -37.06 48.37 -0.39
N ALA A 733 -35.82 48.74 -0.02
CA ALA A 733 -35.08 48.09 1.05
C ALA A 733 -35.79 48.20 2.41
N HIS A 734 -36.46 49.32 2.67
CA HIS A 734 -37.26 49.50 3.87
C HIS A 734 -38.45 48.54 3.96
N LYS A 735 -39.09 48.22 2.82
CA LYS A 735 -40.28 47.34 2.75
C LYS A 735 -39.92 45.85 2.64
N ALA A 736 -38.73 45.52 2.17
CA ALA A 736 -38.30 44.13 1.97
C ALA A 736 -38.30 43.35 3.31
N SER A 737 -38.86 42.14 3.29
CA SER A 737 -38.98 41.28 4.47
C SER A 737 -37.64 40.65 4.88
N ASP A 738 -36.72 40.52 3.93
CA ASP A 738 -35.39 39.95 4.07
C ASP A 738 -34.29 41.01 4.15
N VAL A 739 -34.63 42.29 4.35
CA VAL A 739 -33.66 43.38 4.56
C VAL A 739 -33.96 44.11 5.86
N ASN A 740 -33.03 44.03 6.81
CA ASN A 740 -33.11 44.72 8.09
C ASN A 740 -31.80 45.48 8.35
N PHE A 741 -31.89 46.74 8.77
CA PHE A 741 -30.74 47.51 9.25
C PHE A 741 -30.94 47.86 10.72
N SER A 742 -30.06 47.36 11.59
CA SER A 742 -30.15 47.50 13.05
C SER A 742 -29.00 48.31 13.62
N ILE A 743 -29.30 49.08 14.66
CA ILE A 743 -28.37 49.98 15.34
C ILE A 743 -28.16 49.49 16.78
N GLU A 744 -26.89 49.42 17.19
CA GLU A 744 -26.46 49.20 18.55
C GLU A 744 -25.69 50.41 19.10
N LEU A 745 -25.92 50.70 20.37
CA LEU A 745 -25.17 51.67 21.17
C LEU A 745 -24.54 50.92 22.34
N ASN A 746 -23.21 50.91 22.42
CA ASN A 746 -22.42 50.21 23.44
C ASN A 746 -22.83 48.72 23.59
N GLY A 747 -23.07 48.06 22.45
CA GLY A 747 -23.49 46.65 22.38
C GLY A 747 -24.95 46.39 22.76
N LYS A 748 -25.77 47.44 22.95
CA LYS A 748 -27.21 47.31 23.20
C LYS A 748 -28.00 47.80 21.99
N TYR A 749 -28.99 47.01 21.57
CA TYR A 749 -29.91 47.38 20.50
C TYR A 749 -30.68 48.67 20.84
N ILE A 750 -30.74 49.62 19.90
CA ILE A 750 -31.45 50.89 20.08
C ILE A 750 -32.46 51.22 18.97
N GLY A 751 -32.49 50.46 17.88
CA GLY A 751 -33.47 50.66 16.82
C GLY A 751 -33.12 49.98 15.51
N LYS A 752 -34.07 49.95 14.56
CA LYS A 752 -33.86 49.36 13.23
C LYS A 752 -34.84 49.88 12.17
N SER A 753 -34.56 49.56 10.91
CA SER A 753 -35.49 49.60 9.79
C SER A 753 -35.77 48.18 9.28
N GLN A 754 -37.02 47.73 9.33
CA GLN A 754 -37.40 46.38 8.89
C GLN A 754 -38.88 46.34 8.47
N ASN A 755 -39.21 45.65 7.37
CA ASN A 755 -40.58 45.31 6.98
C ASN A 755 -41.56 46.50 7.01
N GLY A 756 -41.13 47.66 6.51
CA GLY A 756 -41.90 48.89 6.48
C GLY A 756 -41.97 49.66 7.81
N SER A 757 -41.30 49.20 8.87
CA SER A 757 -41.25 49.84 10.20
C SER A 757 -39.89 50.50 10.48
N ILE A 758 -39.92 51.60 11.23
CA ILE A 758 -38.76 52.16 11.92
C ILE A 758 -39.00 51.96 13.42
N ASP A 759 -38.25 51.06 14.05
CA ASP A 759 -38.45 50.72 15.45
C ASP A 759 -37.60 51.63 16.34
N HIS A 760 -38.21 52.11 17.44
CA HIS A 760 -37.60 53.03 18.43
C HIS A 760 -37.09 54.36 17.85
N GLY A 761 -37.47 54.70 16.63
CA GLY A 761 -37.11 55.95 15.97
C GLY A 761 -38.30 56.60 15.27
N LYS A 762 -38.10 57.82 14.80
CA LYS A 762 -39.10 58.55 14.01
C LYS A 762 -38.88 58.29 12.52
N LYS A 763 -39.93 57.83 11.83
CA LYS A 763 -39.94 57.59 10.39
C LYS A 763 -40.30 58.85 9.62
N THR A 764 -39.50 59.18 8.60
CA THR A 764 -39.79 60.21 7.59
C THR A 764 -39.69 59.58 6.20
N ILE A 765 -40.67 59.82 5.33
CA ILE A 765 -40.69 59.29 3.96
C ILE A 765 -40.54 60.46 2.99
N ASN A 766 -39.58 60.37 2.08
CA ASN A 766 -39.45 61.29 0.95
C ASN A 766 -39.87 60.54 -0.33
N THR A 767 -41.07 60.89 -0.83
CA THR A 767 -41.68 60.24 -1.99
C THR A 767 -41.07 60.67 -3.32
N GLU A 768 -40.40 61.83 -3.38
CA GLU A 768 -39.74 62.33 -4.61
C GLU A 768 -38.44 61.57 -4.89
N THR A 769 -37.75 61.15 -3.84
CA THR A 769 -36.46 60.44 -3.92
C THR A 769 -36.56 58.95 -3.61
N ASN A 770 -37.76 58.43 -3.33
CA ASN A 770 -38.01 57.05 -2.88
C ASN A 770 -37.13 56.63 -1.69
N MET A 771 -36.93 57.54 -0.73
CA MET A 771 -36.10 57.30 0.46
C MET A 771 -36.93 57.32 1.74
N VAL A 772 -36.49 56.53 2.72
CA VAL A 772 -37.02 56.51 4.09
C VAL A 772 -35.89 56.80 5.05
N THR A 773 -36.08 57.81 5.90
CA THR A 773 -35.13 58.18 6.95
C THR A 773 -35.72 57.86 8.32
N GLY A 774 -35.02 57.03 9.08
CA GLY A 774 -35.24 56.84 10.51
C GLY A 774 -34.38 57.81 11.32
N THR A 775 -34.91 58.37 12.41
CA THR A 775 -34.17 59.24 13.33
C THR A 775 -34.30 58.73 14.78
N TRP A 776 -33.19 58.52 15.47
CA TRP A 776 -33.13 58.05 16.86
C TRP A 776 -32.50 59.09 17.78
N THR A 777 -33.25 59.51 18.79
CA THR A 777 -32.89 60.56 19.75
C THR A 777 -32.39 59.93 21.06
N ASN A 778 -31.26 59.22 20.99
CA ASN A 778 -30.61 58.67 22.17
C ASN A 778 -29.74 59.73 22.87
N GLN A 779 -29.50 59.57 24.17
CA GLN A 779 -28.46 60.35 24.85
C GLN A 779 -27.09 59.81 24.42
N LEU A 780 -26.38 60.57 23.59
CA LEU A 780 -25.07 60.21 23.04
C LEU A 780 -23.98 61.03 23.72
N LYS A 781 -22.87 60.39 24.06
CA LYS A 781 -21.70 61.02 24.68
C LYS A 781 -20.40 60.58 24.02
N ALA A 782 -19.34 61.37 24.20
CA ALA A 782 -18.03 61.02 23.67
C ALA A 782 -17.56 59.70 24.31
N GLY A 783 -17.04 58.79 23.49
CA GLY A 783 -16.67 57.43 23.89
C GLY A 783 -17.78 56.38 23.74
N ASP A 784 -19.01 56.76 23.36
CA ASP A 784 -20.03 55.78 22.98
C ASP A 784 -19.66 55.09 21.67
N LYS A 785 -19.85 53.77 21.61
CA LYS A 785 -19.63 52.93 20.43
C LYS A 785 -20.95 52.71 19.70
N ILE A 786 -21.09 53.27 18.50
CA ILE A 786 -22.24 53.05 17.62
C ILE A 786 -21.89 51.97 16.62
N LYS A 787 -22.76 50.98 16.46
CA LYS A 787 -22.61 49.92 15.46
C LYS A 787 -23.87 49.84 14.61
N LEU A 788 -23.69 49.80 13.30
CA LEU A 788 -24.75 49.52 12.33
C LEU A 788 -24.46 48.17 11.67
N TYR A 789 -25.48 47.33 11.55
CA TYR A 789 -25.38 46.07 10.82
C TYR A 789 -26.64 45.78 10.02
N ARG A 790 -26.47 45.04 8.92
CA ARG A 790 -27.56 44.50 8.11
C ARG A 790 -27.84 43.06 8.55
N PHE A 791 -29.11 42.70 8.61
CA PHE A 791 -29.55 41.32 8.71
C PHE A 791 -30.38 40.98 7.46
N SER A 792 -29.92 40.02 6.66
CA SER A 792 -30.58 39.62 5.42
C SER A 792 -30.33 38.14 5.13
N ASN A 793 -31.37 37.39 4.77
CA ASN A 793 -31.29 35.95 4.49
C ASN A 793 -30.52 35.17 5.58
N SER A 794 -30.82 35.46 6.84
CA SER A 794 -30.17 34.88 8.02
C SER A 794 -28.69 35.23 8.24
N VAL A 795 -28.13 36.16 7.47
CA VAL A 795 -26.74 36.63 7.59
C VAL A 795 -26.68 37.98 8.30
N TYR A 796 -25.80 38.10 9.30
CA TYR A 796 -25.44 39.37 9.95
C TYR A 796 -24.20 39.98 9.27
N THR A 797 -24.33 41.19 8.74
CA THR A 797 -23.25 41.93 8.08
C THR A 797 -22.98 43.24 8.82
N PRO A 798 -21.87 43.38 9.56
CA PRO A 798 -21.46 44.68 10.12
C PRO A 798 -21.23 45.68 8.99
N ILE A 799 -21.80 46.89 9.11
CA ILE A 799 -21.64 47.97 8.12
C ILE A 799 -20.62 48.98 8.60
N THR A 800 -20.79 49.46 9.84
CA THR A 800 -19.85 50.38 10.47
C THR A 800 -19.87 50.19 11.98
N GLU A 801 -18.74 50.48 12.60
CA GLU A 801 -18.62 50.61 14.03
C GLU A 801 -17.77 51.85 14.34
N THR A 802 -18.36 52.83 15.02
CA THR A 802 -17.77 54.15 15.20
C THR A 802 -17.77 54.54 16.68
N LEU A 803 -16.61 54.98 17.16
CA LEU A 803 -16.48 55.60 18.48
C LEU A 803 -16.79 57.10 18.36
N LEU A 804 -17.80 57.58 19.07
CA LEU A 804 -18.21 58.99 18.99
C LEU A 804 -17.18 59.90 19.67
N THR A 805 -16.76 60.96 18.98
CA THR A 805 -15.90 62.01 19.53
C THR A 805 -16.71 63.24 19.93
N SER A 806 -16.13 64.09 20.78
CA SER A 806 -16.73 65.38 21.16
C SER A 806 -17.01 66.28 19.96
N ASP A 807 -16.18 66.20 18.91
CA ASP A 807 -16.35 67.00 17.70
C ASP A 807 -17.49 66.49 16.83
N MET A 808 -17.65 65.17 16.72
CA MET A 808 -18.79 64.57 16.01
C MET A 808 -20.12 64.96 16.67
N LEU A 809 -20.18 64.94 18.01
CA LEU A 809 -21.39 65.33 18.75
C LEU A 809 -21.76 66.81 18.59
N LYS A 810 -20.78 67.67 18.31
CA LYS A 810 -20.98 69.11 18.08
C LYS A 810 -21.33 69.44 16.63
N ASN A 811 -20.74 68.74 15.67
CA ASN A 811 -20.77 69.12 14.26
C ASN A 811 -21.57 68.16 13.37
N GLY A 812 -21.97 67.00 13.91
CA GLY A 812 -22.49 65.90 13.11
C GLY A 812 -21.40 65.25 12.24
N GLY A 813 -21.82 64.34 11.36
CA GLY A 813 -20.92 63.69 10.40
C GLY A 813 -21.43 62.34 9.91
N SER A 814 -20.95 61.90 8.74
CA SER A 814 -21.20 60.53 8.26
C SER A 814 -20.54 59.52 9.19
N LEU A 815 -21.24 58.43 9.49
CA LEU A 815 -20.74 57.30 10.26
C LEU A 815 -20.39 56.10 9.36
N ILE A 816 -20.67 56.20 8.07
CA ILE A 816 -20.22 55.26 7.04
C ILE A 816 -19.11 55.94 6.23
N ASN A 817 -18.01 55.22 6.01
CA ASN A 817 -16.98 55.64 5.04
C ASN A 817 -17.58 55.47 3.64
N GLN A 818 -17.50 56.50 2.80
CA GLN A 818 -17.88 56.41 1.39
C GLN A 818 -16.90 55.54 0.61
#